data_AF-A0AAW0L0R1-F1
#
_entry.id   AF-A0AAW0L0R1-F1
#
_cell.length_a   1.000
_cell.length_b   1.000
_cell.length_c   1.000
_cell.angle_alpha   90.00
_cell.angle_beta   90.00
_cell.angle_gamma   90.00
#
_symmetry.space_group_name_H-M   'P 1'
#
loop_
_entity.id
_entity.type
_entity.pdbx_description
1 polymer ?
#
loop_
_entity_poly.entity_id
_entity_poly.type
_entity_poly.pdbx_seq_one_letter_code
_entity_poly.pdbx_strand_id
1 'polypeptide(L)'
;MERVSSKWMATVASIWIQCSSGANTFGVYSSVLKSTQGYDQSTLETVALFRDIGLVGGVLAGLLYTAVTSTFGQEGNIAGMMERVSSKWMATVASIWIQCSSGANTFGVYSSVLKSTQGYDQSTLETVALFRDIGLVGGVLAGLLYTAVTSSNNHSGFGGPWVVLLAGAIQSFLGYFLTWASVVGLIQRPPVPLMCLFMYLSSQSMPFFNTANMVSGVQNFQEYSGTIVGIMKGFAGISGAIIIHVYDAFYKGKPSKFLLMLALLPTFITLVLMLLVKIYETNTGDDKKHLKDFSAVVLIIAGYLMIIIILENMFSLPLWAHKFTFTLLLLLLASPLGIAIKAQKDDSKRFLETFSSESSVANDIAYHELPSCEAQVNVALDDEVLFDEEGMNLLQTMCTVNFWLLFIAMICGLGSTVAVNNNLSQMGQSLNYTSVEVNNLVSLWSIWDCLGRVGFGYLSDYLLHKRGLARPMLLAATLATMVIGHIVIAYGILYVGSILIAICNGSLWALIPTITKDIFGVRHMGTIFHAIAIAGPVGCYILSVKLIGYIYDKEAGGDDHSCFGTRCFMSSFIIVASLVLLGFLLAITLFFRTKRFYSPRRKMEWLRLGNKWMATVASMWIQFSIGSYTFGVYSSVLKSSQGYDQSTLETVAVFRDIGSSAGVLSGLLYTAVAHSNSYSGFCGPWLVHLAGAIQNFLGNFLTWAAVVGLIKRPPVPLMCLFMFFSSHSMPFFNTANTVSGVQNFPDYSGTIVGIMKGCTGISGAILIQAYNTFNRGEPSTFLLILALWPTFVSLVLMLLVRNYKANTSDVKKYLNGFSALALIIAGYLMIMIILENIFSLPLWARIFSFVLLLLLLASPLGIAIKAQKEDSKRFVETLSFESNTSMENPKSVCSSSDSFVAKDLAYHELPSGEGQVNAALDDTILFDEEGGMNLLQAMCTVNFWLLFIAMVCGMGSTEAVLNNLSQIGQSLNYTTVEWSLMPTITSDLFGVRHMGTIFNTIGIACPLGSYIFSVTVIGHIYDKEAGGDDHSCFGARCFMSSFFIMASLAFLGFLFVVALFQRTKSFYMLRRLKHSLN
;
A
#
# COMPACT_ATOMS: atom_id res chain seq x y z
N MET A 1 -10.74 47.43 -11.59
CA MET A 1 -11.21 46.24 -12.34
C MET A 1 -12.75 46.15 -12.39
N GLU A 2 -13.46 46.54 -11.32
CA GLU A 2 -14.92 46.34 -11.21
C GLU A 2 -15.75 47.00 -12.31
N ARG A 3 -15.34 48.18 -12.82
CA ARG A 3 -15.99 48.85 -13.97
C ARG A 3 -16.00 48.03 -15.28
N VAL A 4 -15.16 47.00 -15.39
CA VAL A 4 -15.17 46.04 -16.50
C VAL A 4 -16.04 44.84 -16.16
N SER A 5 -15.88 44.26 -14.96
CA SER A 5 -16.72 43.15 -14.46
C SER A 5 -18.22 43.49 -14.51
N SER A 6 -18.61 44.62 -13.92
CA SER A 6 -20.00 45.10 -13.89
C SER A 6 -20.59 45.32 -15.28
N LYS A 7 -19.83 45.92 -16.21
CA LYS A 7 -20.26 46.10 -17.61
C LYS A 7 -20.38 44.77 -18.35
N TRP A 8 -19.45 43.83 -18.16
CA TRP A 8 -19.48 42.53 -18.84
C TRP A 8 -20.66 41.69 -18.35
N MET A 9 -20.85 41.59 -17.03
CA MET A 9 -22.00 40.91 -16.42
C MET A 9 -23.33 41.55 -16.82
N ALA A 10 -23.43 42.89 -16.86
CA ALA A 10 -24.64 43.58 -17.33
C ALA A 10 -24.89 43.37 -18.84
N THR A 11 -23.84 43.26 -19.65
CA THR A 11 -23.96 42.97 -21.10
C THR A 11 -24.46 41.53 -21.32
N VAL A 12 -23.87 40.54 -20.63
CA VAL A 12 -24.32 39.14 -20.68
C VAL A 12 -25.75 39.01 -20.15
N ALA A 13 -26.08 39.67 -19.04
CA ALA A 13 -27.43 39.64 -18.47
C ALA A 13 -28.48 40.31 -19.37
N SER A 14 -28.17 41.43 -20.03
CA SER A 14 -29.11 42.11 -20.93
C SER A 14 -29.36 41.32 -22.22
N ILE A 15 -28.31 40.75 -22.83
CA ILE A 15 -28.44 39.80 -23.95
C ILE A 15 -29.29 38.59 -23.52
N TRP A 16 -29.05 38.05 -22.32
CA TRP A 16 -29.79 36.89 -21.81
C TRP A 16 -31.26 37.22 -21.49
N ILE A 17 -31.59 38.40 -20.95
CA ILE A 17 -32.97 38.86 -20.72
C ILE A 17 -33.73 39.04 -22.04
N GLN A 18 -33.06 39.52 -23.10
CA GLN A 18 -33.65 39.58 -24.45
C GLN A 18 -33.94 38.18 -25.01
N CYS A 19 -33.06 37.20 -24.80
CA CYS A 19 -33.33 35.80 -25.18
C CYS A 19 -34.42 35.12 -24.33
N SER A 20 -34.50 35.46 -23.03
CA SER A 20 -35.45 34.86 -22.07
C SER A 20 -36.89 35.35 -22.23
N SER A 21 -37.07 36.65 -22.52
CA SER A 21 -38.39 37.29 -22.63
C SER A 21 -39.21 36.87 -23.86
N GLY A 22 -38.60 36.21 -24.85
CA GLY A 22 -39.28 35.69 -26.05
C GLY A 22 -40.16 34.44 -25.86
N ALA A 23 -40.38 33.99 -24.62
CA ALA A 23 -40.96 32.68 -24.31
C ALA A 23 -42.31 32.39 -24.98
N ASN A 24 -43.23 33.36 -25.01
CA ASN A 24 -44.55 33.19 -25.63
C ASN A 24 -44.57 33.54 -27.13
N THR A 25 -43.63 34.37 -27.61
CA THR A 25 -43.56 34.79 -29.02
C THR A 25 -42.85 33.79 -29.91
N PHE A 26 -41.88 33.02 -29.40
CA PHE A 26 -41.07 32.12 -30.24
C PHE A 26 -41.87 30.97 -30.88
N GLY A 27 -42.95 30.50 -30.25
CA GLY A 27 -43.85 29.51 -30.85
C GLY A 27 -44.47 30.03 -32.16
N VAL A 28 -45.04 31.24 -32.11
CA VAL A 28 -45.62 31.95 -33.25
C VAL A 28 -44.54 32.35 -34.27
N TYR A 29 -43.39 32.85 -33.80
CA TYR A 29 -42.28 33.23 -34.68
C TYR A 29 -41.68 32.02 -35.41
N SER A 30 -41.64 30.83 -34.82
CA SER A 30 -41.07 29.64 -35.47
C SER A 30 -41.91 29.15 -36.66
N SER A 31 -43.24 29.25 -36.59
CA SER A 31 -44.11 28.92 -37.72
C SER A 31 -44.06 30.01 -38.80
N VAL A 32 -43.94 31.28 -38.43
CA VAL A 32 -43.77 32.41 -39.36
C VAL A 32 -42.41 32.40 -40.05
N LEU A 33 -41.30 32.18 -39.34
CA LEU A 33 -39.95 32.08 -39.93
C LEU A 33 -39.85 30.91 -40.92
N LYS A 34 -40.50 29.79 -40.61
CA LYS A 34 -40.57 28.61 -41.49
C LYS A 34 -41.43 28.84 -42.74
N SER A 35 -42.40 29.76 -42.71
CA SER A 35 -43.25 30.11 -43.86
C SER A 35 -42.80 31.35 -44.65
N THR A 36 -41.98 32.23 -44.07
CA THR A 36 -41.59 33.53 -44.69
C THR A 36 -40.08 33.67 -44.99
N GLN A 37 -39.20 32.93 -44.31
CA GLN A 37 -37.75 33.04 -44.49
C GLN A 37 -37.05 31.70 -44.81
N GLY A 38 -37.80 30.60 -44.92
CA GLY A 38 -37.28 29.32 -45.45
C GLY A 38 -36.25 28.62 -44.56
N TYR A 39 -36.12 29.01 -43.28
CA TYR A 39 -35.22 28.36 -42.34
C TYR A 39 -35.51 26.86 -42.21
N ASP A 40 -34.44 26.07 -42.25
CA ASP A 40 -34.53 24.63 -42.16
C ASP A 40 -34.86 24.15 -40.73
N GLN A 41 -35.27 22.88 -40.63
CA GLN A 41 -35.64 22.29 -39.34
C GLN A 41 -34.44 22.20 -38.37
N SER A 42 -33.20 22.06 -38.86
CA SER A 42 -32.02 21.99 -37.99
C SER A 42 -31.65 23.34 -37.38
N THR A 43 -31.78 24.45 -38.13
CA THR A 43 -31.58 25.81 -37.57
C THR A 43 -32.58 26.10 -36.45
N LEU A 44 -33.86 25.82 -36.67
CA LEU A 44 -34.91 26.01 -35.65
C LEU A 44 -34.70 25.09 -34.44
N GLU A 45 -34.32 23.83 -34.65
CA GLU A 45 -33.97 22.90 -33.56
C GLU A 45 -32.65 23.22 -32.85
N THR A 46 -31.78 24.04 -33.44
CA THR A 46 -30.54 24.55 -32.84
C THR A 46 -30.84 25.75 -31.95
N VAL A 47 -31.65 26.71 -32.40
CA VAL A 47 -32.08 27.86 -31.57
C VAL A 47 -32.87 27.38 -30.34
N ALA A 48 -33.71 26.35 -30.50
CA ALA A 48 -34.40 25.72 -29.36
C ALA A 48 -33.42 25.09 -28.34
N LEU A 49 -32.29 24.53 -28.79
CA LEU A 49 -31.27 23.98 -27.90
C LEU A 49 -30.56 25.09 -27.09
N PHE A 50 -30.23 26.21 -27.73
CA PHE A 50 -29.65 27.38 -27.04
C PHE A 50 -30.60 27.93 -25.96
N ARG A 51 -31.92 27.97 -26.23
CA ARG A 51 -32.94 28.32 -25.23
C ARG A 51 -32.93 27.34 -24.05
N ASP A 52 -32.96 26.04 -24.31
CA ASP A 52 -33.12 25.02 -23.26
C ASP A 52 -31.87 24.87 -22.38
N ILE A 53 -30.66 25.01 -22.95
CA ILE A 53 -29.41 25.13 -22.18
C ILE A 53 -29.37 26.45 -21.39
N GLY A 54 -29.82 27.55 -22.01
CA GLY A 54 -29.96 28.85 -21.36
C GLY A 54 -30.95 28.86 -20.19
N LEU A 55 -31.94 27.96 -20.18
CA LEU A 55 -32.87 27.77 -19.07
C LEU A 55 -32.17 27.17 -17.84
N VAL A 56 -31.37 26.11 -18.01
CA VAL A 56 -30.62 25.47 -16.92
C VAL A 56 -29.57 26.43 -16.34
N GLY A 57 -28.84 27.12 -17.21
CA GLY A 57 -27.91 28.17 -16.80
C GLY A 57 -28.60 29.34 -16.08
N GLY A 58 -29.77 29.75 -16.56
CA GLY A 58 -30.62 30.78 -15.96
C GLY A 58 -31.16 30.41 -14.59
N VAL A 59 -31.55 29.15 -14.38
CA VAL A 59 -31.97 28.66 -13.05
C VAL A 59 -30.81 28.68 -12.06
N LEU A 60 -29.60 28.26 -12.47
CA LEU A 60 -28.41 28.34 -11.59
C LEU A 60 -28.03 29.79 -11.27
N ALA A 61 -28.03 30.69 -12.26
CA ALA A 61 -27.77 32.12 -12.04
C ALA A 61 -28.86 32.80 -11.20
N GLY A 62 -30.13 32.44 -11.41
CA GLY A 62 -31.27 32.93 -10.63
C GLY A 62 -31.27 32.43 -9.19
N LEU A 63 -30.88 31.17 -8.94
CA LEU A 63 -30.64 30.62 -7.60
C LEU A 63 -29.48 31.34 -6.91
N LEU A 64 -28.39 31.62 -7.62
CA LEU A 64 -27.27 32.40 -7.08
C LEU A 64 -27.73 33.82 -6.70
N TYR A 65 -28.46 34.50 -7.59
CA TYR A 65 -28.98 35.86 -7.38
C TYR A 65 -30.00 35.94 -6.22
N THR A 66 -30.96 35.01 -6.18
CA THR A 66 -31.96 34.95 -5.09
C THR A 66 -31.31 34.59 -3.75
N ALA A 67 -30.31 33.71 -3.72
CA ALA A 67 -29.57 33.40 -2.51
C ALA A 67 -28.76 34.60 -1.99
N VAL A 68 -28.09 35.35 -2.87
CA VAL A 68 -27.36 36.57 -2.51
C VAL A 68 -28.31 37.65 -1.99
N THR A 69 -29.40 37.94 -2.71
CA THR A 69 -30.36 38.99 -2.33
C THR A 69 -31.13 38.68 -1.05
N SER A 70 -31.52 37.42 -0.81
CA SER A 70 -32.20 36.99 0.42
C SER A 70 -31.28 36.92 1.65
N THR A 71 -29.96 36.84 1.47
CA THR A 71 -29.01 36.78 2.60
C THR A 71 -28.53 38.16 3.06
N PHE A 72 -28.42 39.14 2.14
CA PHE A 72 -27.71 40.41 2.40
C PHE A 72 -28.51 41.70 2.16
N GLY A 73 -29.77 41.62 1.69
CA GLY A 73 -30.65 42.79 1.54
C GLY A 73 -30.42 43.64 0.29
N GLN A 74 -31.31 44.61 0.04
CA GLN A 74 -31.24 45.53 -1.10
C GLN A 74 -30.55 46.84 -0.72
N GLU A 75 -29.22 46.89 -0.80
CA GLU A 75 -28.48 48.16 -0.87
C GLU A 75 -27.50 48.17 -2.06
N GLY A 76 -27.43 49.31 -2.75
CA GLY A 76 -27.01 49.36 -4.15
C GLY A 76 -25.53 49.66 -4.39
N ASN A 77 -24.69 48.63 -4.51
CA ASN A 77 -23.57 48.65 -5.46
C ASN A 77 -23.18 47.21 -5.87
N ILE A 78 -23.23 46.90 -7.17
CA ILE A 78 -22.88 45.57 -7.70
C ILE A 78 -21.42 45.20 -7.36
N ALA A 79 -20.51 46.18 -7.30
CA ALA A 79 -19.11 45.94 -6.93
C ALA A 79 -18.98 45.42 -5.48
N GLY A 80 -19.48 46.20 -4.50
CA GLY A 80 -19.46 45.81 -3.08
C GLY A 80 -20.31 44.57 -2.78
N MET A 81 -21.37 44.31 -3.55
CA MET A 81 -22.13 43.06 -3.46
C MET A 81 -21.31 41.85 -3.95
N MET A 82 -20.53 42.01 -5.03
CA MET A 82 -19.66 40.94 -5.54
C MET A 82 -18.45 40.69 -4.63
N GLU A 83 -17.93 41.73 -3.99
CA GLU A 83 -16.90 41.65 -2.94
C GLU A 83 -17.42 40.90 -1.70
N ARG A 84 -18.61 41.27 -1.20
CA ARG A 84 -19.28 40.63 -0.05
C ARG A 84 -19.70 39.17 -0.31
N VAL A 85 -19.71 38.72 -1.56
CA VAL A 85 -19.94 37.32 -1.98
C VAL A 85 -18.62 36.56 -2.24
N SER A 86 -17.47 37.25 -2.30
CA SER A 86 -16.17 36.64 -2.60
C SER A 86 -15.60 35.91 -1.37
N SER A 87 -15.89 34.61 -1.23
CA SER A 87 -15.37 33.77 -0.13
C SER A 87 -14.81 32.42 -0.61
N LYS A 88 -13.95 31.78 0.21
CA LYS A 88 -13.43 30.42 -0.03
C LYS A 88 -14.53 29.37 -0.20
N TRP A 89 -15.68 29.58 0.45
CA TRP A 89 -16.86 28.73 0.34
C TRP A 89 -17.59 28.91 -1.00
N MET A 90 -17.75 30.15 -1.48
CA MET A 90 -18.34 30.42 -2.78
C MET A 90 -17.43 29.99 -3.94
N ALA A 91 -16.10 30.12 -3.79
CA ALA A 91 -15.14 29.54 -4.73
C ALA A 91 -15.22 28.01 -4.78
N THR A 92 -15.48 27.35 -3.65
CA THR A 92 -15.74 25.90 -3.57
C THR A 92 -17.01 25.52 -4.34
N VAL A 93 -18.12 26.24 -4.19
CA VAL A 93 -19.37 25.96 -4.93
C VAL A 93 -19.20 26.19 -6.44
N ALA A 94 -18.56 27.30 -6.84
CA ALA A 94 -18.21 27.57 -8.23
C ALA A 94 -17.36 26.43 -8.83
N SER A 95 -16.33 26.00 -8.10
CA SER A 95 -15.48 24.86 -8.49
C SER A 95 -16.28 23.56 -8.63
N ILE A 96 -17.16 23.25 -7.67
CA ILE A 96 -18.03 22.07 -7.70
C ILE A 96 -18.89 22.06 -8.96
N TRP A 97 -19.58 23.16 -9.29
CA TRP A 97 -20.45 23.21 -10.46
C TRP A 97 -19.68 23.11 -11.79
N ILE A 98 -18.48 23.71 -11.88
CA ILE A 98 -17.59 23.51 -13.03
C ILE A 98 -17.20 22.02 -13.16
N GLN A 99 -16.77 21.38 -12.07
CA GLN A 99 -16.39 19.96 -12.07
C GLN A 99 -17.59 19.06 -12.47
N CYS A 100 -18.80 19.32 -11.98
CA CYS A 100 -20.02 18.62 -12.40
C CYS A 100 -20.34 18.77 -13.89
N SER A 101 -20.07 19.94 -14.46
CA SER A 101 -20.39 20.27 -15.86
C SER A 101 -19.45 19.66 -16.91
N SER A 102 -18.33 19.05 -16.48
CA SER A 102 -17.21 18.72 -17.37
C SER A 102 -17.39 17.47 -18.25
N GLY A 103 -18.21 16.49 -17.83
CA GLY A 103 -18.64 15.37 -18.69
C GLY A 103 -17.65 14.22 -18.87
N ALA A 104 -17.04 13.73 -17.79
CA ALA A 104 -16.10 12.61 -17.82
C ALA A 104 -16.71 11.32 -18.41
N ASN A 105 -15.89 10.52 -19.09
CA ASN A 105 -16.22 9.17 -19.58
C ASN A 105 -17.43 9.06 -20.53
N THR A 106 -17.91 10.18 -21.09
CA THR A 106 -19.11 10.28 -21.94
C THR A 106 -18.97 9.73 -23.37
N PHE A 107 -17.80 9.24 -23.78
CA PHE A 107 -17.50 8.85 -25.17
C PHE A 107 -18.46 7.80 -25.74
N GLY A 108 -18.89 6.81 -24.93
CA GLY A 108 -19.80 5.75 -25.36
C GLY A 108 -21.18 6.23 -25.86
N VAL A 109 -21.59 7.46 -25.51
CA VAL A 109 -22.87 8.04 -25.96
C VAL A 109 -22.81 8.53 -27.41
N TYR A 110 -21.63 8.93 -27.90
CA TYR A 110 -21.46 9.54 -29.23
C TYR A 110 -20.44 8.85 -30.13
N SER A 111 -19.67 7.87 -29.64
CA SER A 111 -18.71 7.10 -30.45
C SER A 111 -19.37 6.40 -31.64
N SER A 112 -20.61 5.93 -31.49
CA SER A 112 -21.40 5.29 -32.55
C SER A 112 -21.85 6.27 -33.65
N VAL A 113 -22.30 7.48 -33.29
CA VAL A 113 -22.66 8.51 -34.28
C VAL A 113 -21.42 9.10 -34.94
N LEU A 114 -20.31 9.21 -34.21
CA LEU A 114 -19.01 9.60 -34.78
C LEU A 114 -18.52 8.56 -35.79
N LYS A 115 -18.52 7.27 -35.44
CA LYS A 115 -18.11 6.18 -36.32
C LYS A 115 -18.91 6.15 -37.63
N SER A 116 -20.24 6.23 -37.52
CA SER A 116 -21.15 6.13 -38.67
C SER A 116 -21.11 7.37 -39.56
N THR A 117 -21.22 8.59 -39.01
CA THR A 117 -21.20 9.83 -39.82
C THR A 117 -19.84 10.08 -40.48
N GLN A 118 -18.74 9.71 -39.80
CA GLN A 118 -17.39 9.88 -40.34
C GLN A 118 -16.89 8.65 -41.09
N GLY A 119 -17.73 7.62 -41.32
CA GLY A 119 -17.37 6.42 -42.08
C GLY A 119 -16.09 5.74 -41.60
N TYR A 120 -15.90 5.63 -40.29
CA TYR A 120 -14.70 5.04 -39.68
C TYR A 120 -14.89 3.54 -39.42
N ASP A 121 -13.82 2.78 -39.61
CA ASP A 121 -13.72 1.42 -39.08
C ASP A 121 -13.48 1.44 -37.55
N GLN A 122 -13.30 0.26 -36.96
CA GLN A 122 -13.09 0.15 -35.51
C GLN A 122 -11.72 0.69 -35.07
N SER A 123 -10.65 0.37 -35.80
CA SER A 123 -9.28 0.80 -35.47
C SER A 123 -9.10 2.32 -35.59
N THR A 124 -9.75 2.95 -36.55
CA THR A 124 -9.78 4.41 -36.71
C THR A 124 -10.52 5.08 -35.54
N LEU A 125 -11.65 4.52 -35.10
CA LEU A 125 -12.38 5.03 -33.94
C LEU A 125 -11.55 4.89 -32.65
N GLU A 126 -10.85 3.77 -32.47
CA GLU A 126 -9.96 3.53 -31.33
C GLU A 126 -8.72 4.43 -31.36
N THR A 127 -8.19 4.75 -32.54
CA THR A 127 -7.14 5.77 -32.72
C THR A 127 -7.63 7.14 -32.28
N VAL A 128 -8.86 7.52 -32.64
CA VAL A 128 -9.48 8.79 -32.19
C VAL A 128 -9.74 8.78 -30.68
N ALA A 129 -10.12 7.64 -30.09
CA ALA A 129 -10.27 7.47 -28.65
C ALA A 129 -8.93 7.55 -27.89
N LEU A 130 -7.83 7.06 -28.47
CA LEU A 130 -6.49 7.17 -27.89
C LEU A 130 -6.07 8.65 -27.76
N PHE A 131 -6.30 9.48 -28.78
CA PHE A 131 -5.98 10.91 -28.72
C PHE A 131 -6.85 11.68 -27.72
N ARG A 132 -8.12 11.30 -27.57
CA ARG A 132 -9.02 11.76 -26.50
C ARG A 132 -8.41 11.47 -25.11
N ASP A 133 -8.00 10.22 -24.87
CA ASP A 133 -7.49 9.80 -23.56
C ASP A 133 -6.09 10.36 -23.25
N ILE A 134 -5.25 10.58 -24.27
CA ILE A 134 -4.01 11.37 -24.14
C ILE A 134 -4.33 12.83 -23.74
N GLY A 135 -5.38 13.43 -24.31
CA GLY A 135 -5.85 14.77 -23.91
C GLY A 135 -6.30 14.83 -22.46
N LEU A 136 -7.01 13.80 -21.98
CA LEU A 136 -7.50 13.67 -20.60
C LEU A 136 -6.37 13.63 -19.55
N VAL A 137 -5.17 13.14 -19.91
CA VAL A 137 -4.00 13.04 -19.02
C VAL A 137 -2.93 14.12 -19.30
N GLY A 138 -2.98 14.79 -20.45
CA GLY A 138 -2.03 15.81 -20.92
C GLY A 138 -2.04 17.15 -20.18
N GLY A 139 -2.21 17.14 -18.86
CA GLY A 139 -2.46 18.31 -18.02
C GLY A 139 -1.25 19.15 -17.59
N VAL A 140 -0.02 18.77 -17.97
CA VAL A 140 1.20 19.50 -17.58
C VAL A 140 1.13 20.97 -18.01
N LEU A 141 0.55 21.26 -19.19
CA LEU A 141 0.32 22.62 -19.68
C LEU A 141 -0.67 23.42 -18.82
N ALA A 142 -1.70 22.78 -18.26
CA ALA A 142 -2.64 23.42 -17.33
C ALA A 142 -1.94 23.80 -16.02
N GLY A 143 -1.05 22.94 -15.53
CA GLY A 143 -0.20 23.21 -14.37
C GLY A 143 0.75 24.38 -14.60
N LEU A 144 1.47 24.38 -15.71
CA LEU A 144 2.38 25.47 -16.09
C LEU A 144 1.65 26.80 -16.23
N LEU A 145 0.48 26.81 -16.89
CA LEU A 145 -0.34 28.02 -17.00
C LEU A 145 -0.82 28.48 -15.62
N TYR A 146 -1.31 27.58 -14.75
CA TYR A 146 -1.73 27.94 -13.39
C TYR A 146 -0.60 28.60 -12.61
N THR A 147 0.57 27.95 -12.54
CA THR A 147 1.78 28.55 -11.93
C THR A 147 2.07 29.92 -12.51
N ALA A 148 2.09 30.08 -13.84
CA ALA A 148 2.45 31.34 -14.48
C ALA A 148 1.48 32.48 -14.14
N VAL A 149 0.17 32.22 -14.11
CA VAL A 149 -0.85 33.24 -13.82
C VAL A 149 -1.09 33.50 -12.34
N THR A 150 -0.61 32.63 -11.43
CA THR A 150 -0.73 32.84 -9.97
C THR A 150 0.59 33.21 -9.28
N SER A 151 1.75 33.06 -9.94
CA SER A 151 3.08 33.32 -9.35
C SER A 151 3.63 34.73 -9.62
N SER A 152 2.88 35.61 -10.27
CA SER A 152 3.36 36.96 -10.60
C SER A 152 2.89 37.98 -9.57
N ASN A 153 3.84 38.56 -8.81
CA ASN A 153 3.61 39.72 -7.94
C ASN A 153 3.37 41.03 -8.71
N ASN A 154 3.27 41.00 -10.04
CA ASN A 154 3.05 42.20 -10.85
C ASN A 154 1.69 42.83 -10.54
N HIS A 155 1.68 44.12 -10.23
CA HIS A 155 0.46 44.93 -10.08
C HIS A 155 -0.35 45.12 -11.39
N SER A 156 0.06 44.48 -12.50
CA SER A 156 -0.74 44.31 -13.71
C SER A 156 -1.87 43.30 -13.45
N GLY A 157 -3.10 43.78 -13.31
CA GLY A 157 -4.28 42.96 -12.96
C GLY A 157 -4.76 42.00 -14.06
N PHE A 158 -3.92 41.03 -14.44
CA PHE A 158 -4.16 40.05 -15.50
C PHE A 158 -3.84 38.59 -15.07
N GLY A 159 -3.62 38.37 -13.78
CA GLY A 159 -3.37 37.05 -13.18
C GLY A 159 -4.62 36.41 -12.55
N GLY A 160 -4.49 35.14 -12.15
CA GLY A 160 -5.46 34.39 -11.36
C GLY A 160 -6.01 33.11 -12.02
N PRO A 161 -6.63 32.19 -11.23
CA PRO A 161 -7.11 30.89 -11.72
C PRO A 161 -8.11 30.96 -12.88
N TRP A 162 -8.86 32.06 -12.98
CA TRP A 162 -9.84 32.31 -14.05
C TRP A 162 -9.24 32.23 -15.46
N VAL A 163 -7.94 32.54 -15.65
CA VAL A 163 -7.27 32.45 -16.96
C VAL A 163 -7.14 30.99 -17.41
N VAL A 164 -6.87 30.08 -16.48
CA VAL A 164 -6.80 28.63 -16.73
C VAL A 164 -8.19 28.08 -17.05
N LEU A 165 -9.21 28.54 -16.33
CA LEU A 165 -10.61 28.19 -16.60
C LEU A 165 -11.08 28.69 -17.98
N LEU A 166 -10.71 29.91 -18.37
CA LEU A 166 -11.01 30.46 -19.69
C LEU A 166 -10.33 29.65 -20.81
N ALA A 167 -9.05 29.29 -20.65
CA ALA A 167 -8.34 28.44 -21.61
C ALA A 167 -9.00 27.05 -21.74
N GLY A 168 -9.42 26.44 -20.62
CA GLY A 168 -10.18 25.18 -20.63
C GLY A 168 -11.55 25.32 -21.29
N ALA A 169 -12.26 26.43 -21.09
CA ALA A 169 -13.56 26.68 -21.70
C ALA A 169 -13.45 26.84 -23.23
N ILE A 170 -12.41 27.54 -23.71
CA ILE A 170 -12.10 27.66 -25.14
C ILE A 170 -11.78 26.28 -25.75
N GLN A 171 -10.96 25.46 -25.08
CA GLN A 171 -10.66 24.09 -25.52
C GLN A 171 -11.91 23.20 -25.57
N SER A 172 -12.76 23.27 -24.53
CA SER A 172 -14.01 22.50 -24.43
C SER A 172 -14.96 22.87 -25.56
N PHE A 173 -15.18 24.17 -25.78
CA PHE A 173 -16.02 24.65 -26.87
C PHE A 173 -15.47 24.23 -28.22
N LEU A 174 -14.23 24.58 -28.56
CA LEU A 174 -13.66 24.30 -29.89
C LEU A 174 -13.63 22.80 -30.20
N GLY A 175 -13.16 21.96 -29.27
CA GLY A 175 -13.07 20.52 -29.49
C GLY A 175 -14.43 19.87 -29.74
N TYR A 176 -15.40 20.09 -28.84
CA TYR A 176 -16.74 19.48 -29.00
C TYR A 176 -17.57 20.13 -30.12
N PHE A 177 -17.44 21.45 -30.35
CA PHE A 177 -18.17 22.14 -31.43
C PHE A 177 -17.68 21.73 -32.82
N LEU A 178 -16.36 21.60 -33.03
CA LEU A 178 -15.81 21.14 -34.31
C LEU A 178 -16.11 19.64 -34.55
N THR A 179 -16.10 18.83 -33.49
CA THR A 179 -16.57 17.43 -33.54
C THR A 179 -18.06 17.36 -33.91
N TRP A 180 -18.91 18.16 -33.25
CA TRP A 180 -20.34 18.26 -33.56
C TRP A 180 -20.59 18.71 -35.00
N ALA A 181 -19.93 19.77 -35.46
CA ALA A 181 -20.08 20.32 -36.79
C ALA A 181 -19.64 19.33 -37.88
N SER A 182 -18.63 18.50 -37.60
CA SER A 182 -18.23 17.37 -38.47
C SER A 182 -19.29 16.26 -38.50
N VAL A 183 -19.90 15.94 -37.35
CA VAL A 183 -20.95 14.90 -37.21
C VAL A 183 -22.28 15.32 -37.84
N VAL A 184 -22.60 16.61 -37.86
CA VAL A 184 -23.80 17.16 -38.53
C VAL A 184 -23.55 17.47 -40.02
N GLY A 185 -22.30 17.44 -40.50
CA GLY A 185 -21.94 17.72 -41.89
C GLY A 185 -21.84 19.21 -42.24
N LEU A 186 -21.77 20.09 -41.24
CA LEU A 186 -21.47 21.53 -41.43
C LEU A 186 -20.02 21.76 -41.88
N ILE A 187 -19.13 20.82 -41.55
CA ILE A 187 -17.73 20.78 -42.02
C ILE A 187 -17.59 19.50 -42.86
N GLN A 188 -16.91 19.59 -44.01
CA GLN A 188 -16.57 18.41 -44.81
C GLN A 188 -15.72 17.43 -43.98
N ARG A 189 -15.98 16.12 -44.11
CA ARG A 189 -15.36 15.02 -43.36
C ARG A 189 -13.85 15.26 -43.14
N PRO A 190 -13.41 15.64 -41.93
CA PRO A 190 -12.01 15.97 -41.68
C PRO A 190 -11.13 14.71 -41.78
N PRO A 191 -9.85 14.85 -42.18
CA PRO A 191 -8.91 13.74 -42.14
C PRO A 191 -8.70 13.30 -40.69
N VAL A 192 -8.45 12.00 -40.47
CA VAL A 192 -8.38 11.38 -39.13
C VAL A 192 -7.49 12.15 -38.14
N PRO A 193 -6.27 12.62 -38.49
CA PRO A 193 -5.44 13.40 -37.56
C PRO A 193 -6.08 14.71 -37.08
N LEU A 194 -6.93 15.34 -37.88
CA LEU A 194 -7.65 16.56 -37.51
C LEU A 194 -8.82 16.25 -36.56
N MET A 195 -9.52 15.13 -36.77
CA MET A 195 -10.50 14.63 -35.78
C MET A 195 -9.83 14.23 -34.47
N CYS A 196 -8.65 13.59 -34.52
CA CYS A 196 -7.84 13.32 -33.33
C CYS A 196 -7.47 14.61 -32.58
N LEU A 197 -7.14 15.70 -33.30
CA LEU A 197 -6.88 17.01 -32.68
C LEU A 197 -8.13 17.61 -32.01
N PHE A 198 -9.31 17.54 -32.64
CA PHE A 198 -10.57 18.00 -32.03
C PHE A 198 -10.89 17.23 -30.74
N MET A 199 -10.72 15.90 -30.78
CA MET A 199 -10.97 15.00 -29.65
C MET A 199 -9.93 15.15 -28.52
N TYR A 200 -8.67 15.40 -28.86
CA TYR A 200 -7.63 15.81 -27.91
C TYR A 200 -8.01 17.13 -27.21
N LEU A 201 -8.34 18.19 -27.98
CA LEU A 201 -8.71 19.51 -27.42
C LEU A 201 -9.95 19.44 -26.53
N SER A 202 -11.00 18.73 -26.95
CA SER A 202 -12.22 18.56 -26.15
C SER A 202 -11.95 17.92 -24.79
N SER A 203 -10.93 17.04 -24.73
CA SER A 203 -10.54 16.28 -23.54
C SER A 203 -9.47 16.98 -22.71
N GLN A 204 -8.66 17.86 -23.32
CA GLN A 204 -7.65 18.67 -22.64
C GLN A 204 -8.28 19.71 -21.71
N SER A 205 -9.50 20.16 -21.99
CA SER A 205 -10.28 21.04 -21.12
C SER A 205 -10.41 20.50 -19.68
N MET A 206 -10.53 19.17 -19.52
CA MET A 206 -10.64 18.50 -18.23
C MET A 206 -9.46 18.79 -17.32
N PRO A 207 -8.19 18.53 -17.71
CA PRO A 207 -7.03 19.02 -16.96
C PRO A 207 -7.04 20.51 -16.60
N PHE A 208 -7.51 21.41 -17.47
CA PHE A 208 -7.55 22.84 -17.17
C PHE A 208 -8.56 23.16 -16.07
N PHE A 209 -9.81 22.67 -16.18
CA PHE A 209 -10.83 22.80 -15.12
C PHE A 209 -10.35 22.17 -13.81
N ASN A 210 -9.84 20.94 -13.87
CA ASN A 210 -9.37 20.20 -12.71
C ASN A 210 -8.22 20.93 -12.00
N THR A 211 -7.27 21.51 -12.74
CA THR A 211 -6.10 22.18 -12.14
C THR A 211 -6.52 23.43 -11.39
N ALA A 212 -7.30 24.31 -12.04
CA ALA A 212 -7.75 25.55 -11.43
C ALA A 212 -8.56 25.28 -10.15
N ASN A 213 -9.59 24.44 -10.25
CA ASN A 213 -10.51 24.12 -9.15
C ASN A 213 -9.79 23.38 -8.00
N MET A 214 -8.96 22.38 -8.31
CA MET A 214 -8.30 21.56 -7.29
C MET A 214 -7.17 22.31 -6.58
N VAL A 215 -6.31 23.03 -7.31
CA VAL A 215 -5.15 23.70 -6.70
C VAL A 215 -5.61 24.93 -5.89
N SER A 216 -6.57 25.72 -6.40
CA SER A 216 -7.19 26.79 -5.60
C SER A 216 -7.91 26.23 -4.37
N GLY A 217 -8.59 25.08 -4.49
CA GLY A 217 -9.20 24.38 -3.34
C GLY A 217 -8.17 23.95 -2.30
N VAL A 218 -7.02 23.41 -2.71
CA VAL A 218 -5.93 23.00 -1.80
C VAL A 218 -5.24 24.20 -1.14
N GLN A 219 -5.12 25.33 -1.84
CA GLN A 219 -4.60 26.57 -1.26
C GLN A 219 -5.59 27.20 -0.26
N ASN A 220 -6.89 27.14 -0.55
CA ASN A 220 -7.97 27.65 0.31
C ASN A 220 -8.25 26.78 1.55
N PHE A 221 -7.81 25.51 1.57
CA PHE A 221 -8.06 24.54 2.64
C PHE A 221 -6.81 23.67 2.90
N GLN A 222 -5.68 24.32 3.22
CA GLN A 222 -4.38 23.63 3.28
C GLN A 222 -4.31 22.49 4.30
N GLU A 223 -5.00 22.62 5.44
CA GLU A 223 -5.09 21.61 6.50
C GLU A 223 -5.94 20.40 6.08
N TYR A 224 -7.05 20.64 5.37
CA TYR A 224 -8.01 19.63 4.90
C TYR A 224 -7.85 19.35 3.40
N SER A 225 -6.59 19.34 2.94
CA SER A 225 -6.24 19.26 1.53
C SER A 225 -6.63 17.92 0.88
N GLY A 226 -6.79 16.85 1.65
CA GLY A 226 -7.32 15.57 1.15
C GLY A 226 -8.83 15.58 0.95
N THR A 227 -9.56 16.20 1.87
CA THR A 227 -11.02 16.31 1.83
C THR A 227 -11.47 17.17 0.64
N ILE A 228 -10.85 18.34 0.44
CA ILE A 228 -11.19 19.22 -0.70
C ILE A 228 -10.83 18.58 -2.05
N VAL A 229 -9.69 17.89 -2.16
CA VAL A 229 -9.34 17.09 -3.35
C VAL A 229 -10.38 16.00 -3.60
N GLY A 230 -10.76 15.26 -2.55
CA GLY A 230 -11.77 14.19 -2.63
C GLY A 230 -13.12 14.70 -3.14
N ILE A 231 -13.56 15.88 -2.68
CA ILE A 231 -14.77 16.56 -3.17
C ILE A 231 -14.62 16.94 -4.66
N MET A 232 -13.55 17.65 -5.02
CA MET A 232 -13.35 18.16 -6.39
C MET A 232 -13.17 17.04 -7.42
N LYS A 233 -12.46 15.96 -7.05
CA LYS A 233 -12.29 14.78 -7.89
C LYS A 233 -13.52 13.87 -7.89
N GLY A 234 -14.27 13.81 -6.79
CA GLY A 234 -15.54 13.10 -6.70
C GLY A 234 -16.57 13.65 -7.69
N PHE A 235 -16.87 14.96 -7.63
CA PHE A 235 -17.78 15.62 -8.56
C PHE A 235 -17.36 15.49 -10.03
N ALA A 236 -16.06 15.58 -10.34
CA ALA A 236 -15.56 15.32 -11.68
C ALA A 236 -15.75 13.86 -12.12
N GLY A 237 -15.72 12.89 -11.20
CA GLY A 237 -16.00 11.47 -11.49
C GLY A 237 -17.45 11.22 -11.88
N ILE A 238 -18.42 11.79 -11.14
CA ILE A 238 -19.86 11.64 -11.43
C ILE A 238 -20.38 12.58 -12.53
N SER A 239 -19.58 13.53 -13.01
CA SER A 239 -19.95 14.48 -14.07
C SER A 239 -20.51 13.82 -15.33
N GLY A 240 -20.00 12.65 -15.72
CA GLY A 240 -20.52 11.87 -16.84
C GLY A 240 -21.97 11.43 -16.66
N ALA A 241 -22.28 10.80 -15.51
CA ALA A 241 -23.62 10.34 -15.18
C ALA A 241 -24.61 11.52 -15.05
N ILE A 242 -24.16 12.65 -14.49
CA ILE A 242 -24.96 13.89 -14.41
C ILE A 242 -25.38 14.33 -15.83
N ILE A 243 -24.43 14.45 -16.77
CA ILE A 243 -24.72 14.91 -18.14
C ILE A 243 -25.53 13.88 -18.94
N ILE A 244 -25.35 12.58 -18.69
CA ILE A 244 -26.17 11.52 -19.28
C ILE A 244 -27.63 11.67 -18.84
N HIS A 245 -27.94 11.86 -17.56
CA HIS A 245 -29.34 12.11 -17.15
C HIS A 245 -29.92 13.42 -17.70
N VAL A 246 -29.12 14.47 -17.95
CA VAL A 246 -29.59 15.66 -18.70
C VAL A 246 -29.95 15.28 -20.14
N TYR A 247 -29.13 14.46 -20.80
CA TYR A 247 -29.43 13.95 -22.14
C TYR A 247 -30.72 13.12 -22.16
N ASP A 248 -30.91 12.20 -21.22
CA ASP A 248 -32.09 11.34 -21.18
C ASP A 248 -33.40 12.10 -20.86
N ALA A 249 -33.32 13.22 -20.14
CA ALA A 249 -34.48 14.07 -19.82
C ALA A 249 -34.94 14.98 -20.98
N PHE A 250 -34.05 15.36 -21.90
CA PHE A 250 -34.33 16.36 -22.95
C PHE A 250 -34.03 15.92 -24.40
N TYR A 251 -33.05 15.05 -24.61
CA TYR A 251 -32.43 14.79 -25.92
C TYR A 251 -32.28 13.29 -26.27
N LYS A 252 -32.85 12.38 -25.47
CA LYS A 252 -32.79 10.92 -25.64
C LYS A 252 -33.06 10.51 -27.09
N GLY A 253 -32.12 9.77 -27.68
CA GLY A 253 -32.18 9.34 -29.09
C GLY A 253 -31.64 10.34 -30.13
N LYS A 254 -31.15 11.53 -29.73
CA LYS A 254 -30.52 12.52 -30.64
C LYS A 254 -29.03 12.75 -30.27
N PRO A 255 -28.11 11.80 -30.53
CA PRO A 255 -26.72 11.87 -30.04
C PRO A 255 -25.89 13.01 -30.64
N SER A 256 -26.28 13.59 -31.78
CA SER A 256 -25.67 14.83 -32.28
C SER A 256 -25.94 16.02 -31.33
N LYS A 257 -27.09 16.08 -30.67
CA LYS A 257 -27.38 17.11 -29.65
C LYS A 257 -26.59 16.92 -28.36
N PHE A 258 -26.15 15.68 -28.07
CA PHE A 258 -25.25 15.40 -26.95
C PHE A 258 -23.89 16.08 -27.12
N LEU A 259 -23.30 15.99 -28.32
CA LEU A 259 -22.03 16.68 -28.65
C LEU A 259 -22.16 18.20 -28.54
N LEU A 260 -23.25 18.79 -29.03
CA LEU A 260 -23.47 20.24 -28.89
C LEU A 260 -23.75 20.66 -27.43
N MET A 261 -24.38 19.80 -26.63
CA MET A 261 -24.51 20.01 -25.18
C MET A 261 -23.14 19.98 -24.49
N LEU A 262 -22.23 19.06 -24.85
CA LEU A 262 -20.84 19.04 -24.35
C LEU A 262 -20.00 20.25 -24.83
N ALA A 263 -20.31 20.84 -25.98
CA ALA A 263 -19.67 22.09 -26.41
C ALA A 263 -20.16 23.31 -25.61
N LEU A 264 -21.44 23.37 -25.28
CA LEU A 264 -22.09 24.56 -24.71
C LEU A 264 -22.17 24.56 -23.18
N LEU A 265 -22.58 23.45 -22.55
CA LEU A 265 -22.88 23.39 -21.12
C LEU A 265 -21.65 23.60 -20.21
N PRO A 266 -20.50 22.92 -20.41
CA PRO A 266 -19.32 23.14 -19.56
C PRO A 266 -18.73 24.54 -19.77
N THR A 267 -18.71 24.97 -21.03
CA THR A 267 -18.22 26.30 -21.47
C THR A 267 -19.03 27.41 -20.80
N PHE A 268 -20.36 27.35 -20.86
CA PHE A 268 -21.23 28.35 -20.25
C PHE A 268 -21.07 28.40 -18.72
N ILE A 269 -21.13 27.24 -18.06
CA ILE A 269 -20.99 27.15 -16.60
C ILE A 269 -19.63 27.69 -16.15
N THR A 270 -18.56 27.38 -16.90
CA THR A 270 -17.22 27.90 -16.60
C THR A 270 -17.13 29.41 -16.81
N LEU A 271 -17.62 29.96 -17.93
CA LEU A 271 -17.54 31.39 -18.21
C LEU A 271 -18.33 32.24 -17.19
N VAL A 272 -19.44 31.74 -16.67
CA VAL A 272 -20.23 32.41 -15.62
C VAL A 272 -19.53 32.35 -14.25
N LEU A 273 -18.86 31.23 -13.92
CA LEU A 273 -18.35 30.97 -12.57
C LEU A 273 -16.86 31.27 -12.38
N MET A 274 -16.07 31.38 -13.44
CA MET A 274 -14.60 31.49 -13.36
C MET A 274 -14.10 32.65 -12.50
N LEU A 275 -14.83 33.77 -12.44
CA LEU A 275 -14.46 34.94 -11.64
C LEU A 275 -14.66 34.76 -10.12
N LEU A 276 -15.39 33.72 -9.71
CA LEU A 276 -15.57 33.35 -8.30
C LEU A 276 -14.45 32.41 -7.80
N VAL A 277 -13.75 31.72 -8.71
CA VAL A 277 -12.65 30.80 -8.38
C VAL A 277 -11.37 31.62 -8.12
N LYS A 278 -11.17 31.96 -6.85
CA LYS A 278 -10.01 32.70 -6.33
C LYS A 278 -9.33 31.93 -5.19
N ILE A 279 -8.07 32.28 -4.97
CA ILE A 279 -7.31 31.94 -3.77
C ILE A 279 -7.60 33.00 -2.71
N TYR A 280 -7.76 32.60 -1.45
CA TYR A 280 -7.97 33.48 -0.29
C TYR A 280 -6.97 33.12 0.80
N GLU A 281 -6.48 34.12 1.54
CA GLU A 281 -5.67 33.88 2.73
C GLU A 281 -6.54 33.29 3.86
N THR A 282 -6.00 32.30 4.57
CA THR A 282 -6.79 31.41 5.42
C THR A 282 -6.55 31.66 6.90
N ASN A 283 -7.42 32.42 7.56
CA ASN A 283 -7.56 32.34 9.01
C ASN A 283 -8.12 30.95 9.40
N THR A 284 -7.52 30.34 10.42
CA THR A 284 -7.70 28.92 10.79
C THR A 284 -8.97 28.67 11.61
N GLY A 285 -10.12 28.71 10.95
CA GLY A 285 -11.41 28.28 11.51
C GLY A 285 -11.61 26.76 11.48
N ASP A 286 -12.66 26.27 12.16
CA ASP A 286 -13.13 24.87 12.07
C ASP A 286 -13.84 24.61 10.72
N ASP A 287 -13.04 24.61 9.64
CA ASP A 287 -13.48 24.35 8.27
C ASP A 287 -14.02 22.92 8.10
N LYS A 288 -13.49 21.99 8.89
CA LYS A 288 -13.78 20.55 8.91
C LYS A 288 -15.26 20.22 8.98
N LYS A 289 -16.03 20.99 9.77
CA LYS A 289 -17.49 20.89 9.88
C LYS A 289 -18.16 20.99 8.50
N HIS A 290 -17.87 22.06 7.78
CA HIS A 290 -18.44 22.32 6.45
C HIS A 290 -17.78 21.43 5.39
N LEU A 291 -16.48 21.13 5.52
CA LEU A 291 -15.74 20.04 4.85
C LEU A 291 -16.55 18.73 4.76
N LYS A 292 -17.05 18.28 5.91
CA LYS A 292 -17.86 17.07 6.05
C LYS A 292 -19.24 17.22 5.39
N ASP A 293 -19.89 18.36 5.54
CA ASP A 293 -21.20 18.64 4.93
C ASP A 293 -21.11 18.57 3.38
N PHE A 294 -20.11 19.21 2.77
CA PHE A 294 -19.88 19.11 1.32
C PHE A 294 -19.56 17.67 0.87
N SER A 295 -18.74 16.94 1.65
CA SER A 295 -18.42 15.54 1.38
C SER A 295 -19.66 14.64 1.40
N ALA A 296 -20.59 14.89 2.33
CA ALA A 296 -21.85 14.16 2.41
C ALA A 296 -22.74 14.39 1.17
N VAL A 297 -22.78 15.62 0.63
CA VAL A 297 -23.54 15.92 -0.61
C VAL A 297 -23.01 15.12 -1.80
N VAL A 298 -21.70 14.98 -1.97
CA VAL A 298 -21.14 14.13 -3.06
C VAL A 298 -21.62 12.69 -2.93
N LEU A 299 -21.59 12.14 -1.72
CA LEU A 299 -21.99 10.75 -1.44
C LEU A 299 -23.50 10.53 -1.64
N ILE A 300 -24.33 11.50 -1.25
CA ILE A 300 -25.78 11.48 -1.49
C ILE A 300 -26.08 11.50 -2.99
N ILE A 301 -25.41 12.36 -3.77
CA ILE A 301 -25.59 12.43 -5.22
C ILE A 301 -25.08 11.14 -5.89
N ALA A 302 -23.92 10.61 -5.50
CA ALA A 302 -23.40 9.36 -6.05
C ALA A 302 -24.32 8.16 -5.76
N GLY A 303 -24.86 8.06 -4.55
CA GLY A 303 -25.84 7.03 -4.18
C GLY A 303 -27.18 7.21 -4.89
N TYR A 304 -27.63 8.44 -5.08
CA TYR A 304 -28.81 8.76 -5.88
C TYR A 304 -28.66 8.33 -7.34
N LEU A 305 -27.53 8.69 -7.97
CA LEU A 305 -27.19 8.29 -9.35
C LEU A 305 -27.11 6.76 -9.49
N MET A 306 -26.51 6.06 -8.53
CA MET A 306 -26.51 4.59 -8.48
C MET A 306 -27.94 4.03 -8.56
N ILE A 307 -28.85 4.55 -7.74
CA ILE A 307 -30.24 4.08 -7.68
C ILE A 307 -30.96 4.32 -9.01
N ILE A 308 -30.81 5.50 -9.64
CA ILE A 308 -31.46 5.78 -10.93
C ILE A 308 -30.90 4.91 -12.05
N ILE A 309 -29.57 4.71 -12.12
CA ILE A 309 -28.93 3.86 -13.15
C ILE A 309 -29.40 2.40 -13.02
N ILE A 310 -29.45 1.86 -11.78
CA ILE A 310 -29.95 0.49 -11.55
C ILE A 310 -31.44 0.39 -11.91
N LEU A 311 -32.26 1.37 -11.52
CA LEU A 311 -33.68 1.38 -11.85
C LEU A 311 -33.93 1.47 -13.36
N GLU A 312 -33.17 2.26 -14.11
CA GLU A 312 -33.33 2.36 -15.57
C GLU A 312 -32.88 1.08 -16.29
N ASN A 313 -31.83 0.41 -15.81
CA ASN A 313 -31.39 -0.89 -16.35
C ASN A 313 -32.38 -2.02 -16.06
N MET A 314 -33.21 -1.91 -15.02
CA MET A 314 -34.26 -2.90 -14.68
C MET A 314 -35.63 -2.56 -15.27
N PHE A 315 -35.99 -1.28 -15.32
CA PHE A 315 -37.31 -0.77 -15.68
C PHE A 315 -37.14 0.47 -16.57
N SER A 316 -37.33 0.32 -17.89
CA SER A 316 -37.14 1.41 -18.86
C SER A 316 -38.00 2.63 -18.51
N LEU A 317 -37.37 3.68 -17.99
CA LEU A 317 -38.07 4.79 -17.37
C LEU A 317 -38.83 5.66 -18.41
N PRO A 318 -40.09 6.04 -18.14
CA PRO A 318 -40.85 6.91 -19.03
C PRO A 318 -40.33 8.37 -18.95
N LEU A 319 -40.57 9.15 -20.00
CA LEU A 319 -40.04 10.53 -20.12
C LEU A 319 -40.45 11.46 -18.96
N TRP A 320 -41.61 11.24 -18.34
CA TRP A 320 -42.01 12.00 -17.15
C TRP A 320 -41.15 11.68 -15.93
N ALA A 321 -40.74 10.41 -15.77
CA ALA A 321 -39.86 9.98 -14.69
C ALA A 321 -38.46 10.57 -14.89
N HIS A 322 -37.91 10.57 -16.11
CA HIS A 322 -36.64 11.25 -16.42
C HIS A 322 -36.65 12.74 -16.07
N LYS A 323 -37.76 13.45 -16.34
CA LYS A 323 -37.88 14.87 -15.98
C LYS A 323 -38.02 15.08 -14.47
N PHE A 324 -38.70 14.17 -13.77
CA PHE A 324 -38.79 14.20 -12.31
C PHE A 324 -37.45 13.92 -11.64
N THR A 325 -36.71 12.89 -12.08
CA THR A 325 -35.38 12.57 -11.55
C THR A 325 -34.36 13.65 -11.87
N PHE A 326 -34.37 14.22 -13.08
CA PHE A 326 -33.56 15.40 -13.40
C PHE A 326 -33.86 16.60 -12.50
N THR A 327 -35.14 16.86 -12.18
CA THR A 327 -35.54 17.95 -11.27
C THR A 327 -35.00 17.73 -9.85
N LEU A 328 -35.04 16.49 -9.35
CA LEU A 328 -34.46 16.12 -8.06
C LEU A 328 -32.92 16.22 -8.07
N LEU A 329 -32.27 15.86 -9.17
CA LEU A 329 -30.82 16.00 -9.36
C LEU A 329 -30.39 17.48 -9.32
N LEU A 330 -31.14 18.40 -9.95
CA LEU A 330 -30.89 19.84 -9.84
C LEU A 330 -31.01 20.35 -8.40
N LEU A 331 -32.00 19.90 -7.63
CA LEU A 331 -32.16 20.27 -6.22
C LEU A 331 -30.95 19.82 -5.38
N LEU A 332 -30.48 18.59 -5.60
CA LEU A 332 -29.28 18.07 -4.93
C LEU A 332 -28.02 18.85 -5.34
N LEU A 333 -27.86 19.18 -6.63
CA LEU A 333 -26.73 19.97 -7.15
C LEU A 333 -26.73 21.43 -6.66
N ALA A 334 -27.89 21.97 -6.25
CA ALA A 334 -28.00 23.29 -5.62
C ALA A 334 -27.61 23.26 -4.11
N SER A 335 -27.69 22.12 -3.44
CA SER A 335 -27.44 22.02 -1.98
C SER A 335 -26.04 22.50 -1.49
N PRO A 336 -24.93 22.40 -2.25
CA PRO A 336 -23.65 23.01 -1.88
C PRO A 336 -23.73 24.52 -1.59
N LEU A 337 -24.60 25.25 -2.30
CA LEU A 337 -24.79 26.70 -2.10
C LEU A 337 -25.32 27.00 -0.70
N GLY A 338 -26.27 26.20 -0.19
CA GLY A 338 -26.80 26.33 1.17
C GLY A 338 -25.75 26.08 2.25
N ILE A 339 -24.82 25.15 2.01
CA ILE A 339 -23.68 24.88 2.90
C ILE A 339 -22.72 26.08 2.91
N ALA A 340 -22.40 26.64 1.74
CA ALA A 340 -21.52 27.80 1.63
C ALA A 340 -22.07 29.05 2.33
N ILE A 341 -23.36 29.34 2.17
CA ILE A 341 -24.03 30.48 2.84
C ILE A 341 -24.00 30.30 4.36
N LYS A 342 -24.27 29.08 4.84
CA LYS A 342 -24.18 28.74 6.28
C LYS A 342 -22.76 28.89 6.81
N ALA A 343 -21.76 28.41 6.07
CA ALA A 343 -20.35 28.53 6.44
C ALA A 343 -19.89 29.99 6.48
N GLN A 344 -20.22 30.80 5.46
CA GLN A 344 -19.91 32.23 5.45
C GLN A 344 -20.59 32.98 6.60
N LYS A 345 -21.82 32.61 6.99
CA LYS A 345 -22.52 33.19 8.14
C LYS A 345 -21.90 32.78 9.48
N ASP A 346 -21.44 31.54 9.62
CA ASP A 346 -20.76 31.05 10.83
C ASP A 346 -19.36 31.68 10.97
N ASP A 347 -18.62 31.88 9.87
CA ASP A 347 -17.33 32.60 9.88
C ASP A 347 -17.50 34.10 10.14
N SER A 348 -18.52 34.75 9.57
CA SER A 348 -18.81 36.17 9.82
C SER A 348 -19.13 36.45 11.29
N LYS A 349 -19.79 35.52 11.99
CA LYS A 349 -20.01 35.60 13.44
C LYS A 349 -18.70 35.50 14.22
N ARG A 350 -17.88 34.49 13.94
CA ARG A 350 -16.59 34.28 14.60
C ARG A 350 -15.70 35.52 14.50
N PHE A 351 -15.65 36.15 13.33
CA PHE A 351 -14.89 37.39 13.13
C PHE A 351 -15.37 38.53 14.05
N LEU A 352 -16.69 38.71 14.19
CA LEU A 352 -17.29 39.69 15.11
C LEU A 352 -17.07 39.33 16.59
N GLU A 353 -17.10 38.05 16.94
CA GLU A 353 -16.81 37.53 18.29
C GLU A 353 -15.34 37.75 18.68
N THR A 354 -14.40 37.58 17.74
CA THR A 354 -12.98 37.93 17.94
C THR A 354 -12.78 39.43 18.11
N PHE A 355 -13.31 40.26 17.20
CA PHE A 355 -13.18 41.72 17.28
C PHE A 355 -13.78 42.30 18.57
N SER A 356 -14.93 41.79 19.02
CA SER A 356 -15.53 42.24 20.27
C SER A 356 -14.71 41.80 21.50
N SER A 357 -14.10 40.61 21.47
CA SER A 357 -13.16 40.17 22.52
C SER A 357 -11.88 41.01 22.55
N GLU A 358 -11.28 41.34 21.41
CA GLU A 358 -10.11 42.22 21.37
C GLU A 358 -10.45 43.65 21.84
N SER A 359 -11.65 44.15 21.49
CA SER A 359 -12.11 45.46 21.96
C SER A 359 -12.35 45.53 23.48
N SER A 360 -12.65 44.41 24.15
CA SER A 360 -12.76 44.40 25.61
C SER A 360 -11.39 44.41 26.29
N VAL A 361 -10.39 43.72 25.74
CA VAL A 361 -9.00 43.75 26.23
C VAL A 361 -8.35 45.11 25.98
N ALA A 362 -8.65 45.77 24.86
CA ALA A 362 -8.12 47.10 24.53
C ALA A 362 -8.57 48.21 25.50
N ASN A 363 -9.70 48.05 26.19
CA ASN A 363 -10.18 49.02 27.18
C ASN A 363 -9.46 48.93 28.54
N ASP A 364 -8.79 47.80 28.84
CA ASP A 364 -8.05 47.60 30.10
C ASP A 364 -6.58 48.06 30.03
N ILE A 365 -6.08 48.50 28.86
CA ILE A 365 -4.69 48.96 28.66
C ILE A 365 -4.65 50.39 28.10
N ALA A 366 -5.15 51.33 28.90
CA ALA A 366 -4.71 52.72 28.83
C ALA A 366 -3.44 52.92 29.69
N TYR A 367 -2.57 53.83 29.27
CA TYR A 367 -1.29 54.19 29.91
C TYR A 367 -0.18 53.12 29.89
N HIS A 368 0.65 53.15 28.84
CA HIS A 368 2.05 53.54 28.99
C HIS A 368 2.62 54.11 27.67
N GLU A 369 3.70 54.89 27.76
CA GLU A 369 4.22 55.73 26.68
C GLU A 369 5.16 54.98 25.72
N LEU A 370 5.32 55.51 24.50
CA LEU A 370 6.39 55.08 23.60
C LEU A 370 7.75 55.67 24.04
N PRO A 371 8.82 54.87 24.02
CA PRO A 371 10.16 55.35 23.74
C PRO A 371 10.57 54.99 22.30
N SER A 372 10.98 55.99 21.52
CA SER A 372 11.63 55.79 20.23
C SER A 372 13.13 55.50 20.41
N CYS A 373 13.67 54.49 19.74
CA CYS A 373 15.03 54.56 19.19
C CYS A 373 15.32 53.42 18.19
N GLU A 374 16.13 53.73 17.17
CA GLU A 374 16.77 52.73 16.32
C GLU A 374 18.04 52.20 17.02
N ALA A 375 18.27 50.88 16.98
CA ALA A 375 19.56 50.30 17.36
C ALA A 375 19.79 48.98 16.61
N GLN A 376 20.74 48.98 15.67
CA GLN A 376 21.25 47.75 15.06
C GLN A 376 22.23 47.07 16.03
N VAL A 377 22.07 45.76 16.26
CA VAL A 377 23.18 44.89 16.70
C VAL A 377 23.09 43.59 15.90
N ASN A 378 24.03 43.40 14.98
CA ASN A 378 24.22 42.13 14.27
C ASN A 378 24.98 41.17 15.19
N VAL A 379 24.51 39.92 15.34
CA VAL A 379 25.27 38.83 15.97
C VAL A 379 25.19 37.59 15.08
N ALA A 380 26.36 37.10 14.70
CA ALA A 380 26.70 35.78 14.12
C ALA A 380 25.66 35.03 13.26
N LEU A 381 26.01 34.83 12.00
CA LEU A 381 25.52 33.71 11.19
C LEU A 381 26.04 32.39 11.77
N ASP A 382 25.15 31.41 11.93
CA ASP A 382 25.47 29.98 12.01
C ASP A 382 24.52 29.23 11.04
N ASP A 383 25.03 28.18 10.39
CA ASP A 383 24.62 27.69 9.07
C ASP A 383 23.12 27.55 8.72
N GLU A 384 22.82 27.89 7.45
CA GLU A 384 21.50 27.80 6.84
C GLU A 384 20.99 26.35 6.70
N VAL A 385 19.81 26.09 7.27
CA VAL A 385 18.76 25.35 6.54
C VAL A 385 17.47 26.14 6.66
N LEU A 386 17.39 27.24 5.89
CA LEU A 386 16.13 27.90 5.61
C LEU A 386 15.24 26.89 4.88
N PHE A 387 14.10 26.52 5.49
CA PHE A 387 13.13 25.65 4.82
C PHE A 387 12.44 26.47 3.72
N ASP A 388 12.79 26.16 2.47
CA ASP A 388 12.22 26.78 1.28
C ASP A 388 10.69 26.60 1.22
N GLU A 389 9.96 27.66 1.57
CA GLU A 389 8.49 27.72 1.48
C GLU A 389 7.98 27.84 0.03
N GLU A 390 8.84 28.18 -0.94
CA GLU A 390 8.43 28.42 -2.33
C GLU A 390 8.07 27.12 -3.07
N GLY A 391 8.68 26.00 -2.68
CA GLY A 391 8.37 24.66 -3.17
C GLY A 391 9.02 24.30 -4.52
N MET A 392 9.35 23.03 -4.70
CA MET A 392 10.16 22.57 -5.82
C MET A 392 9.45 22.72 -7.18
N ASN A 393 10.19 23.17 -8.19
CA ASN A 393 9.71 23.18 -9.58
C ASN A 393 9.75 21.77 -10.21
N LEU A 394 9.16 21.61 -11.40
CA LEU A 394 9.08 20.29 -12.08
C LEU A 394 10.46 19.66 -12.35
N LEU A 395 11.42 20.45 -12.86
CA LEU A 395 12.74 19.92 -13.25
C LEU A 395 13.53 19.47 -12.01
N GLN A 396 13.56 20.32 -10.98
CA GLN A 396 14.14 20.03 -9.67
C GLN A 396 13.48 18.78 -9.04
N THR A 397 12.15 18.68 -9.15
CA THR A 397 11.37 17.52 -8.68
C THR A 397 11.75 16.22 -9.41
N MET A 398 11.91 16.27 -10.74
CA MET A 398 12.33 15.13 -11.57
C MET A 398 13.77 14.65 -11.26
N CYS A 399 14.63 15.51 -10.69
CA CYS A 399 15.93 15.09 -10.16
C CYS A 399 15.85 14.34 -8.81
N THR A 400 14.68 14.29 -8.15
CA THR A 400 14.53 13.63 -6.84
C THR A 400 14.19 12.14 -6.95
N VAL A 401 14.80 11.33 -6.07
CA VAL A 401 14.42 9.91 -5.89
C VAL A 401 12.95 9.76 -5.47
N ASN A 402 12.41 10.73 -4.73
CA ASN A 402 11.02 10.67 -4.24
C ASN A 402 10.01 10.77 -5.40
N PHE A 403 10.30 11.56 -6.44
CA PHE A 403 9.49 11.61 -7.67
C PHE A 403 9.48 10.26 -8.37
N TRP A 404 10.64 9.66 -8.63
CA TRP A 404 10.71 8.38 -9.36
C TRP A 404 10.10 7.20 -8.59
N LEU A 405 10.25 7.15 -7.26
CA LEU A 405 9.54 6.17 -6.42
C LEU A 405 8.02 6.28 -6.56
N LEU A 406 7.48 7.50 -6.56
CA LEU A 406 6.05 7.72 -6.75
C LEU A 406 5.62 7.43 -8.18
N PHE A 407 6.35 7.93 -9.19
CA PHE A 407 6.08 7.72 -10.62
C PHE A 407 6.01 6.23 -10.99
N ILE A 408 7.00 5.43 -10.58
CA ILE A 408 7.03 3.98 -10.88
C ILE A 408 5.93 3.24 -10.11
N ALA A 409 5.66 3.61 -8.84
CA ALA A 409 4.52 3.07 -8.11
C ALA A 409 3.18 3.41 -8.80
N MET A 410 3.08 4.56 -9.49
CA MET A 410 1.92 4.92 -10.29
C MET A 410 1.84 4.18 -11.64
N ILE A 411 2.96 3.83 -12.27
CA ILE A 411 2.96 2.93 -13.46
C ILE A 411 2.34 1.59 -13.06
N CYS A 412 2.78 1.03 -11.93
CA CYS A 412 2.24 -0.22 -11.40
C CYS A 412 0.76 -0.09 -11.04
N GLY A 413 0.38 0.90 -10.22
CA GLY A 413 -0.99 1.06 -9.72
C GLY A 413 -1.98 1.61 -10.75
N LEU A 414 -1.79 2.86 -11.19
CA LEU A 414 -2.73 3.52 -12.11
C LEU A 414 -2.70 2.89 -13.52
N GLY A 415 -1.57 2.34 -13.93
CA GLY A 415 -1.49 1.55 -15.16
C GLY A 415 -2.35 0.28 -15.10
N SER A 416 -2.35 -0.44 -13.97
CA SER A 416 -3.13 -1.67 -13.84
C SER A 416 -4.63 -1.41 -13.75
N THR A 417 -5.07 -0.35 -13.06
CA THR A 417 -6.50 -0.02 -12.96
C THR A 417 -7.09 0.38 -14.31
N VAL A 418 -6.37 1.17 -15.11
CA VAL A 418 -6.81 1.55 -16.47
C VAL A 418 -6.76 0.34 -17.41
N ALA A 419 -5.78 -0.56 -17.26
CA ALA A 419 -5.77 -1.82 -18.01
C ALA A 419 -6.98 -2.72 -17.67
N VAL A 420 -7.36 -2.85 -16.39
CA VAL A 420 -8.59 -3.59 -16.00
C VAL A 420 -9.83 -2.92 -16.57
N ASN A 421 -9.95 -1.59 -16.46
CA ASN A 421 -11.08 -0.82 -17.02
C ASN A 421 -11.25 -1.04 -18.53
N ASN A 422 -10.15 -1.01 -19.28
CA ASN A 422 -10.19 -1.08 -20.74
C ASN A 422 -10.54 -2.49 -21.27
N ASN A 423 -10.12 -3.55 -20.57
CA ASN A 423 -10.43 -4.93 -20.95
C ASN A 423 -11.72 -5.47 -20.30
N LEU A 424 -12.40 -4.68 -19.45
CA LEU A 424 -13.49 -5.14 -18.56
C LEU A 424 -14.64 -5.85 -19.31
N SER A 425 -14.94 -5.41 -20.53
CA SER A 425 -15.95 -6.04 -21.40
C SER A 425 -15.50 -7.40 -21.94
N GLN A 426 -14.26 -7.50 -22.43
CA GLN A 426 -13.68 -8.73 -22.96
C GLN A 426 -13.50 -9.78 -21.85
N MET A 427 -13.14 -9.33 -20.65
CA MET A 427 -13.07 -10.15 -19.44
C MET A 427 -14.44 -10.73 -19.09
N GLY A 428 -15.50 -9.91 -19.05
CA GLY A 428 -16.86 -10.39 -18.83
C GLY A 428 -17.33 -11.39 -19.90
N GLN A 429 -17.10 -11.09 -21.17
CA GLN A 429 -17.42 -11.97 -22.29
C GLN A 429 -16.71 -13.32 -22.20
N SER A 430 -15.41 -13.35 -21.84
CA SER A 430 -14.66 -14.61 -21.65
C SER A 430 -15.22 -15.47 -20.50
N LEU A 431 -15.90 -14.86 -19.53
CA LEU A 431 -16.58 -15.54 -18.42
C LEU A 431 -18.07 -15.82 -18.70
N ASN A 432 -18.52 -15.70 -19.95
CA ASN A 432 -19.91 -15.85 -20.40
C ASN A 432 -20.91 -14.89 -19.73
N TYR A 433 -20.47 -13.71 -19.26
CA TYR A 433 -21.39 -12.68 -18.76
C TYR A 433 -22.16 -12.06 -19.93
N THR A 434 -23.46 -11.79 -19.73
CA THR A 434 -24.28 -11.08 -20.71
C THR A 434 -23.81 -9.63 -20.89
N SER A 435 -24.17 -9.01 -22.01
CA SER A 435 -23.92 -7.58 -22.24
C SER A 435 -24.57 -6.68 -21.18
N VAL A 436 -25.70 -7.10 -20.61
CA VAL A 436 -26.38 -6.40 -19.50
C VAL A 436 -25.54 -6.44 -18.22
N GLU A 437 -24.99 -7.60 -17.86
CA GLU A 437 -24.10 -7.75 -16.70
C GLU A 437 -22.79 -6.97 -16.88
N VAL A 438 -22.20 -6.98 -18.07
CA VAL A 438 -21.03 -6.15 -18.41
C VAL A 438 -21.33 -4.65 -18.28
N ASN A 439 -22.48 -4.20 -18.78
CA ASN A 439 -22.88 -2.79 -18.66
C ASN A 439 -23.16 -2.38 -17.20
N ASN A 440 -23.75 -3.27 -16.39
CA ASN A 440 -23.91 -3.07 -14.95
C ASN A 440 -22.54 -2.98 -14.25
N LEU A 441 -21.58 -3.82 -14.62
CA LEU A 441 -20.22 -3.84 -14.07
C LEU A 441 -19.45 -2.52 -14.34
N VAL A 442 -19.51 -2.02 -15.58
CA VAL A 442 -18.92 -0.73 -16.00
C VAL A 442 -19.60 0.45 -15.27
N SER A 443 -20.92 0.37 -15.07
CA SER A 443 -21.69 1.38 -14.33
C SER A 443 -21.28 1.43 -12.86
N LEU A 444 -21.18 0.26 -12.20
CA LEU A 444 -20.73 0.12 -10.83
C LEU A 444 -19.31 0.65 -10.62
N TRP A 445 -18.37 0.32 -11.53
CA TRP A 445 -16.98 0.78 -11.48
C TRP A 445 -16.87 2.30 -11.27
N SER A 446 -17.64 3.09 -12.03
CA SER A 446 -17.62 4.56 -11.95
C SER A 446 -18.08 5.09 -10.58
N ILE A 447 -18.98 4.36 -9.90
CA ILE A 447 -19.52 4.77 -8.60
C ILE A 447 -18.55 4.37 -7.47
N TRP A 448 -17.99 3.17 -7.54
CA TRP A 448 -16.95 2.70 -6.60
C TRP A 448 -15.67 3.54 -6.70
N ASP A 449 -15.31 4.01 -7.89
CA ASP A 449 -14.26 5.00 -8.10
C ASP A 449 -14.58 6.35 -7.42
N CYS A 450 -15.80 6.89 -7.57
CA CYS A 450 -16.21 8.09 -6.84
C CYS A 450 -16.15 7.92 -5.32
N LEU A 451 -16.59 6.77 -4.80
CA LEU A 451 -16.51 6.42 -3.38
C LEU A 451 -15.05 6.35 -2.91
N GLY A 452 -14.14 5.80 -3.73
CA GLY A 452 -12.70 5.83 -3.50
C GLY A 452 -12.15 7.26 -3.37
N ARG A 453 -12.48 8.14 -4.32
CA ARG A 453 -11.99 9.54 -4.34
C ARG A 453 -12.37 10.32 -3.08
N VAL A 454 -13.67 10.33 -2.74
CA VAL A 454 -14.18 11.06 -1.56
C VAL A 454 -13.70 10.40 -0.27
N GLY A 455 -13.83 9.06 -0.19
CA GLY A 455 -13.53 8.28 1.00
C GLY A 455 -12.05 8.36 1.41
N PHE A 456 -11.12 8.14 0.47
CA PHE A 456 -9.69 8.20 0.77
C PHE A 456 -9.16 9.64 0.88
N GLY A 457 -9.78 10.62 0.21
CA GLY A 457 -9.53 12.04 0.46
C GLY A 457 -9.73 12.40 1.94
N TYR A 458 -10.94 12.17 2.45
CA TYR A 458 -11.28 12.40 3.87
C TYR A 458 -10.47 11.50 4.83
N LEU A 459 -10.28 10.22 4.50
CA LEU A 459 -9.51 9.28 5.33
C LEU A 459 -8.04 9.70 5.46
N SER A 460 -7.45 10.30 4.42
CA SER A 460 -6.07 10.80 4.46
C SER A 460 -5.90 11.92 5.48
N ASP A 461 -6.81 12.90 5.51
CA ASP A 461 -6.80 13.98 6.51
C ASP A 461 -7.10 13.44 7.91
N TYR A 462 -8.08 12.55 8.05
CA TYR A 462 -8.44 11.95 9.34
C TYR A 462 -7.28 11.16 9.96
N LEU A 463 -6.54 10.38 9.17
CA LEU A 463 -5.40 9.61 9.65
C LEU A 463 -4.14 10.48 9.87
N LEU A 464 -3.94 11.52 9.05
CA LEU A 464 -2.89 12.51 9.25
C LEU A 464 -3.11 13.26 10.58
N HIS A 465 -4.28 13.87 10.79
CA HIS A 465 -4.56 14.70 11.97
C HIS A 465 -4.75 13.90 13.26
N LYS A 466 -5.41 12.73 13.21
CA LYS A 466 -5.71 11.95 14.43
C LYS A 466 -4.61 10.95 14.80
N ARG A 467 -3.74 10.55 13.87
CA ARG A 467 -2.70 9.52 14.11
C ARG A 467 -1.29 9.93 13.66
N GLY A 468 -1.11 11.09 13.01
CA GLY A 468 0.17 11.47 12.40
C GLY A 468 0.58 10.52 11.26
N LEU A 469 -0.39 9.89 10.60
CA LEU A 469 -0.09 8.86 9.58
C LEU A 469 0.23 9.52 8.25
N ALA A 470 1.47 9.36 7.77
CA ALA A 470 1.91 9.92 6.50
C ALA A 470 1.09 9.37 5.32
N ARG A 471 0.63 10.25 4.42
CA ARG A 471 -0.24 9.89 3.29
C ARG A 471 0.32 8.75 2.40
N PRO A 472 1.65 8.61 2.16
CA PRO A 472 2.21 7.46 1.45
C PRO A 472 1.94 6.08 2.08
N MET A 473 1.60 5.99 3.37
CA MET A 473 1.15 4.73 3.97
C MET A 473 -0.26 4.33 3.51
N LEU A 474 -1.14 5.30 3.22
CA LEU A 474 -2.44 5.01 2.59
C LEU A 474 -2.26 4.61 1.13
N LEU A 475 -1.27 5.17 0.42
CA LEU A 475 -0.91 4.75 -0.93
C LEU A 475 -0.44 3.29 -0.93
N ALA A 476 0.45 2.92 -0.01
CA ALA A 476 0.86 1.53 0.18
C ALA A 476 -0.33 0.61 0.52
N ALA A 477 -1.19 0.99 1.48
CA ALA A 477 -2.38 0.21 1.80
C ALA A 477 -3.33 0.02 0.59
N THR A 478 -3.52 1.08 -0.20
CA THR A 478 -4.32 1.05 -1.44
C THR A 478 -3.72 0.06 -2.45
N LEU A 479 -2.41 0.09 -2.66
CA LEU A 479 -1.73 -0.83 -3.58
C LEU A 479 -1.78 -2.28 -3.07
N ALA A 480 -1.67 -2.52 -1.75
CA ALA A 480 -1.84 -3.85 -1.17
C ALA A 480 -3.27 -4.40 -1.37
N THR A 481 -4.32 -3.59 -1.16
CA THR A 481 -5.70 -3.97 -1.48
C THR A 481 -5.89 -4.20 -2.99
N MET A 482 -5.19 -3.43 -3.82
CA MET A 482 -5.20 -3.61 -5.27
C MET A 482 -4.54 -4.91 -5.74
N VAL A 483 -3.48 -5.41 -5.07
CA VAL A 483 -2.92 -6.76 -5.31
C VAL A 483 -4.01 -7.83 -5.08
N ILE A 484 -4.75 -7.74 -3.95
CA ILE A 484 -5.85 -8.66 -3.64
C ILE A 484 -6.92 -8.60 -4.75
N GLY A 485 -7.31 -7.39 -5.18
CA GLY A 485 -8.26 -7.21 -6.28
C GLY A 485 -7.85 -7.92 -7.58
N HIS A 486 -6.59 -7.81 -7.99
CA HIS A 486 -6.09 -8.48 -9.21
C HIS A 486 -6.04 -10.01 -9.07
N ILE A 487 -5.67 -10.53 -7.89
CA ILE A 487 -5.74 -11.97 -7.60
C ILE A 487 -7.19 -12.48 -7.66
N VAL A 488 -8.15 -11.73 -7.11
CA VAL A 488 -9.59 -12.06 -7.15
C VAL A 488 -10.12 -12.07 -8.59
N ILE A 489 -9.65 -11.18 -9.46
CA ILE A 489 -9.95 -11.25 -10.91
C ILE A 489 -9.30 -12.47 -11.58
N ALA A 490 -8.05 -12.81 -11.25
CA ALA A 490 -7.35 -13.95 -11.86
C ALA A 490 -8.10 -15.29 -11.65
N TYR A 491 -8.76 -15.46 -10.49
CA TYR A 491 -9.62 -16.61 -10.20
C TYR A 491 -11.06 -16.49 -10.74
N GLY A 492 -11.35 -15.50 -11.59
CA GLY A 492 -12.65 -15.33 -12.27
C GLY A 492 -13.75 -14.61 -11.48
N ILE A 493 -13.47 -14.09 -10.28
CA ILE A 493 -14.49 -13.45 -9.41
C ILE A 493 -14.61 -11.96 -9.77
N LEU A 494 -15.08 -11.72 -11.01
CA LEU A 494 -14.98 -10.42 -11.67
C LEU A 494 -15.72 -9.28 -10.95
N TYR A 495 -16.92 -9.52 -10.41
CA TYR A 495 -17.67 -8.53 -9.63
C TYR A 495 -16.90 -8.04 -8.39
N VAL A 496 -16.35 -8.94 -7.57
CA VAL A 496 -15.65 -8.53 -6.34
C VAL A 496 -14.31 -7.86 -6.67
N GLY A 497 -13.57 -8.39 -7.64
CA GLY A 497 -12.28 -7.85 -8.06
C GLY A 497 -12.39 -6.44 -8.66
N SER A 498 -13.36 -6.22 -9.55
CA SER A 498 -13.61 -4.90 -10.15
C SER A 498 -14.03 -3.84 -9.13
N ILE A 499 -14.87 -4.19 -8.15
CA ILE A 499 -15.25 -3.28 -7.04
C ILE A 499 -14.01 -2.86 -6.23
N LEU A 500 -13.18 -3.83 -5.83
CA LEU A 500 -11.94 -3.55 -5.07
C LEU A 500 -10.99 -2.63 -5.86
N ILE A 501 -10.78 -2.92 -7.14
CA ILE A 501 -9.86 -2.16 -7.99
C ILE A 501 -10.42 -0.76 -8.30
N ALA A 502 -11.73 -0.60 -8.49
CA ALA A 502 -12.38 0.71 -8.67
C ALA A 502 -12.23 1.62 -7.44
N ILE A 503 -12.49 1.10 -6.22
CA ILE A 503 -12.25 1.86 -4.98
C ILE A 503 -10.78 2.28 -4.88
N CYS A 504 -9.85 1.38 -5.24
CA CYS A 504 -8.42 1.68 -5.21
C CYS A 504 -8.02 2.71 -6.29
N ASN A 505 -8.60 2.67 -7.49
CA ASN A 505 -8.40 3.68 -8.54
C ASN A 505 -8.82 5.08 -8.04
N GLY A 506 -9.99 5.16 -7.42
CA GLY A 506 -10.50 6.40 -6.84
C GLY A 506 -9.60 6.94 -5.73
N SER A 507 -9.10 6.04 -4.87
CA SER A 507 -8.10 6.37 -3.84
C SER A 507 -6.83 6.97 -4.45
N LEU A 508 -6.27 6.36 -5.50
CA LEU A 508 -5.09 6.89 -6.20
C LEU A 508 -5.33 8.33 -6.69
N TRP A 509 -6.47 8.62 -7.33
CA TRP A 509 -6.79 9.98 -7.81
C TRP A 509 -6.95 11.04 -6.72
N ALA A 510 -7.17 10.65 -5.46
CA ALA A 510 -7.13 11.55 -4.30
C ALA A 510 -5.75 11.60 -3.62
N LEU A 511 -5.01 10.49 -3.60
CA LEU A 511 -3.71 10.39 -2.92
C LEU A 511 -2.53 10.98 -3.72
N ILE A 512 -2.50 10.87 -5.06
CA ILE A 512 -1.41 11.46 -5.86
C ILE A 512 -1.27 12.98 -5.64
N PRO A 513 -2.32 13.83 -5.82
CA PRO A 513 -2.18 15.27 -5.68
C PRO A 513 -1.87 15.70 -4.24
N THR A 514 -2.39 14.99 -3.24
CA THR A 514 -2.18 15.30 -1.82
C THR A 514 -0.76 14.95 -1.37
N ILE A 515 -0.26 13.78 -1.76
CA ILE A 515 1.15 13.39 -1.57
C ILE A 515 2.08 14.32 -2.36
N THR A 516 1.68 14.78 -3.55
CA THR A 516 2.44 15.75 -4.34
C THR A 516 2.59 17.07 -3.58
N LYS A 517 1.49 17.61 -3.05
CA LYS A 517 1.47 18.83 -2.22
C LYS A 517 2.37 18.72 -1.00
N ASP A 518 2.32 17.59 -0.30
CA ASP A 518 3.07 17.37 0.95
C ASP A 518 4.58 17.10 0.75
N ILE A 519 5.01 16.62 -0.43
CA ILE A 519 6.43 16.30 -0.73
C ILE A 519 7.12 17.42 -1.53
N PHE A 520 6.41 18.06 -2.46
CA PHE A 520 7.00 19.01 -3.41
C PHE A 520 6.47 20.45 -3.28
N GLY A 521 5.46 20.70 -2.43
CA GLY A 521 4.88 22.02 -2.19
C GLY A 521 3.67 22.35 -3.06
N VAL A 522 3.04 23.50 -2.79
CA VAL A 522 1.78 23.93 -3.44
C VAL A 522 1.99 24.65 -4.78
N ARG A 523 3.05 25.43 -4.94
CA ARG A 523 3.25 26.38 -6.07
C ARG A 523 3.25 25.74 -7.46
N HIS A 524 3.87 24.57 -7.57
CA HIS A 524 3.99 23.78 -8.79
C HIS A 524 3.19 22.47 -8.75
N MET A 525 2.35 22.29 -7.73
CA MET A 525 1.58 21.08 -7.44
C MET A 525 0.81 20.58 -8.68
N GLY A 526 0.12 21.46 -9.41
CA GLY A 526 -0.65 21.10 -10.60
C GLY A 526 0.22 20.49 -11.70
N THR A 527 1.38 21.10 -11.97
CA THR A 527 2.35 20.64 -12.98
C THR A 527 2.92 19.28 -12.62
N ILE A 528 3.34 19.10 -11.36
CA ILE A 528 3.95 17.87 -10.87
C ILE A 528 2.92 16.74 -10.80
N PHE A 529 1.70 17.03 -10.34
CA PHE A 529 0.59 16.06 -10.31
C PHE A 529 0.30 15.49 -11.70
N HIS A 530 0.19 16.33 -12.74
CA HIS A 530 -0.06 15.86 -14.10
C HIS A 530 1.16 15.15 -14.71
N ALA A 531 2.39 15.57 -14.38
CA ALA A 531 3.60 14.85 -14.77
C ALA A 531 3.63 13.43 -14.17
N ILE A 532 3.16 13.25 -12.93
CA ILE A 532 2.99 11.93 -12.31
C ILE A 532 1.83 11.15 -12.96
N ALA A 533 0.72 11.81 -13.34
CA ALA A 533 -0.44 11.17 -13.94
C ALA A 533 -0.14 10.48 -15.30
N ILE A 534 0.88 10.95 -16.04
CA ILE A 534 1.39 10.31 -17.28
C ILE A 534 1.80 8.84 -17.05
N ALA A 535 2.16 8.46 -15.82
CA ALA A 535 2.42 7.07 -15.46
C ALA A 535 1.22 6.13 -15.73
N GLY A 536 -0.02 6.65 -15.69
CA GLY A 536 -1.24 5.89 -15.98
C GLY A 536 -1.27 5.35 -17.42
N PRO A 537 -1.28 6.22 -18.46
CA PRO A 537 -1.19 5.78 -19.86
C PRO A 537 0.04 4.93 -20.18
N VAL A 538 1.22 5.26 -19.61
CA VAL A 538 2.45 4.48 -19.80
C VAL A 538 2.28 3.05 -19.26
N GLY A 539 1.80 2.91 -18.02
CA GLY A 539 1.52 1.61 -17.43
C GLY A 539 0.37 0.88 -18.13
N CYS A 540 -0.67 1.58 -18.58
CA CYS A 540 -1.77 0.98 -19.34
C CYS A 540 -1.28 0.42 -20.69
N TYR A 541 -0.40 1.10 -21.42
CA TYR A 541 0.15 0.57 -22.67
C TYR A 541 0.95 -0.73 -22.42
N ILE A 542 1.79 -0.74 -21.37
CA ILE A 542 2.58 -1.92 -21.00
C ILE A 542 1.68 -3.08 -20.54
N LEU A 543 0.71 -2.82 -19.66
CA LEU A 543 -0.08 -3.85 -19.00
C LEU A 543 -1.29 -4.30 -19.82
N SER A 544 -1.98 -3.39 -20.51
CA SER A 544 -3.13 -3.72 -21.37
C SER A 544 -2.67 -4.25 -22.72
N VAL A 545 -1.85 -3.49 -23.45
CA VAL A 545 -1.55 -3.78 -24.87
C VAL A 545 -0.42 -4.79 -25.00
N LYS A 546 0.67 -4.64 -24.23
CA LYS A 546 1.86 -5.51 -24.35
C LYS A 546 1.85 -6.77 -23.47
N LEU A 547 1.00 -6.82 -22.44
CA LEU A 547 0.88 -7.97 -21.54
C LEU A 547 -0.47 -8.68 -21.68
N ILE A 548 -1.58 -8.02 -21.33
CA ILE A 548 -2.92 -8.65 -21.33
C ILE A 548 -3.33 -9.10 -22.74
N GLY A 549 -3.27 -8.20 -23.73
CA GLY A 549 -3.62 -8.52 -25.13
C GLY A 549 -2.78 -9.66 -25.69
N TYR A 550 -1.45 -9.56 -25.62
CA TYR A 550 -0.54 -10.60 -26.11
C TYR A 550 -0.78 -11.99 -25.46
N ILE A 551 -1.13 -12.05 -24.17
CA ILE A 551 -1.49 -13.32 -23.53
C ILE A 551 -2.88 -13.79 -24.01
N TYR A 552 -3.87 -12.90 -24.10
CA TYR A 552 -5.20 -13.25 -24.59
C TYR A 552 -5.16 -13.83 -26.02
N ASP A 553 -4.46 -13.16 -26.94
CA ASP A 553 -4.31 -13.59 -28.33
C ASP A 553 -3.61 -14.96 -28.43
N LYS A 554 -2.64 -15.23 -27.55
CA LYS A 554 -1.95 -16.51 -27.45
C LYS A 554 -2.85 -17.64 -26.93
N GLU A 555 -3.70 -17.37 -25.95
CA GLU A 555 -4.62 -18.36 -25.39
C GLU A 555 -5.90 -18.54 -26.24
N ALA A 556 -6.23 -17.59 -27.12
CA ALA A 556 -7.38 -17.67 -28.04
C ALA A 556 -7.22 -18.75 -29.13
N GLY A 557 -6.01 -18.96 -29.63
CA GLY A 557 -5.54 -20.23 -30.23
C GLY A 557 -6.21 -20.77 -31.51
N GLY A 558 -7.30 -20.19 -32.01
CA GLY A 558 -8.06 -20.69 -33.17
C GLY A 558 -8.82 -19.61 -33.95
N ASP A 559 -9.49 -20.03 -35.02
CA ASP A 559 -9.95 -19.16 -36.12
C ASP A 559 -10.94 -18.04 -35.73
N ASP A 560 -11.72 -18.21 -34.66
CA ASP A 560 -12.67 -17.19 -34.17
C ASP A 560 -12.01 -16.07 -33.33
N HIS A 561 -10.71 -16.15 -33.05
CA HIS A 561 -9.95 -15.18 -32.21
C HIS A 561 -10.49 -14.94 -30.78
N SER A 562 -11.46 -15.72 -30.30
CA SER A 562 -12.11 -15.54 -28.99
C SER A 562 -11.68 -16.60 -27.97
N CYS A 563 -11.14 -16.17 -26.83
CA CYS A 563 -10.82 -17.03 -25.69
C CYS A 563 -11.95 -17.02 -24.63
N PHE A 564 -12.28 -18.21 -24.11
CA PHE A 564 -13.29 -18.43 -23.06
C PHE A 564 -12.72 -19.15 -21.82
N GLY A 565 -13.29 -18.83 -20.65
CA GLY A 565 -12.89 -19.34 -19.35
C GLY A 565 -11.83 -18.49 -18.64
N THR A 566 -11.57 -18.79 -17.36
CA THR A 566 -10.64 -18.01 -16.52
C THR A 566 -9.21 -17.98 -17.04
N ARG A 567 -8.77 -19.02 -17.76
CA ARG A 567 -7.39 -19.20 -18.26
C ARG A 567 -6.91 -18.02 -19.12
N CYS A 568 -7.80 -17.45 -19.93
CA CYS A 568 -7.54 -16.33 -20.84
C CYS A 568 -6.94 -15.09 -20.17
N PHE A 569 -7.24 -14.89 -18.88
CA PHE A 569 -6.82 -13.71 -18.11
C PHE A 569 -6.10 -14.05 -16.80
N MET A 570 -6.17 -15.29 -16.30
CA MET A 570 -5.55 -15.73 -15.05
C MET A 570 -4.05 -15.41 -15.00
N SER A 571 -3.30 -15.87 -16.00
CA SER A 571 -1.84 -15.65 -16.09
C SER A 571 -1.50 -14.16 -16.14
N SER A 572 -2.24 -13.40 -16.95
CA SER A 572 -2.08 -11.94 -17.09
C SER A 572 -2.27 -11.23 -15.75
N PHE A 573 -3.33 -11.56 -15.01
CA PHE A 573 -3.62 -10.88 -13.73
C PHE A 573 -2.75 -11.34 -12.56
N ILE A 574 -2.18 -12.54 -12.58
CA ILE A 574 -1.11 -12.94 -11.65
C ILE A 574 0.16 -12.11 -11.90
N ILE A 575 0.53 -11.87 -13.16
CA ILE A 575 1.68 -11.02 -13.52
C ILE A 575 1.39 -9.56 -13.13
N VAL A 576 0.21 -9.03 -13.44
CA VAL A 576 -0.19 -7.67 -13.03
C VAL A 576 -0.20 -7.53 -11.50
N ALA A 577 -0.76 -8.50 -10.75
CA ALA A 577 -0.72 -8.49 -9.28
C ALA A 577 0.72 -8.45 -8.74
N SER A 578 1.65 -9.16 -9.38
CA SER A 578 3.08 -9.14 -9.04
C SER A 578 3.74 -7.78 -9.31
N LEU A 579 3.31 -7.06 -10.34
CA LEU A 579 3.78 -5.71 -10.66
C LEU A 579 3.15 -4.64 -9.74
N VAL A 580 1.89 -4.78 -9.36
CA VAL A 580 1.25 -3.94 -8.32
C VAL A 580 1.91 -4.17 -6.95
N LEU A 581 2.34 -5.40 -6.65
CA LEU A 581 3.12 -5.74 -5.45
C LEU A 581 4.49 -5.02 -5.43
N LEU A 582 5.18 -4.90 -6.57
CA LEU A 582 6.37 -4.04 -6.68
C LEU A 582 6.03 -2.58 -6.38
N GLY A 583 4.92 -2.06 -6.93
CA GLY A 583 4.41 -0.73 -6.62
C GLY A 583 4.15 -0.50 -5.12
N PHE A 584 3.61 -1.50 -4.43
CA PHE A 584 3.44 -1.48 -2.97
C PHE A 584 4.78 -1.34 -2.22
N LEU A 585 5.80 -2.11 -2.59
CA LEU A 585 7.13 -2.03 -1.98
C LEU A 585 7.80 -0.66 -2.23
N LEU A 586 7.58 -0.06 -3.41
CA LEU A 586 8.03 1.30 -3.72
C LEU A 586 7.28 2.35 -2.89
N ALA A 587 5.97 2.21 -2.68
CA ALA A 587 5.19 3.10 -1.81
C ALA A 587 5.59 2.98 -0.32
N ILE A 588 5.90 1.78 0.16
CA ILE A 588 6.49 1.55 1.50
C ILE A 588 7.87 2.22 1.61
N THR A 589 8.70 2.14 0.57
CA THR A 589 10.01 2.81 0.52
C THR A 589 9.86 4.33 0.55
N LEU A 590 8.90 4.89 -0.22
CA LEU A 590 8.55 6.30 -0.19
C LEU A 590 8.05 6.74 1.19
N PHE A 591 7.20 5.95 1.85
CA PHE A 591 6.77 6.19 3.22
C PHE A 591 7.95 6.28 4.19
N PHE A 592 8.89 5.33 4.17
CA PHE A 592 10.05 5.39 5.07
C PHE A 592 10.96 6.59 4.81
N ARG A 593 11.16 6.99 3.55
CA ARG A 593 11.92 8.21 3.20
C ARG A 593 11.22 9.49 3.64
N THR A 594 9.90 9.58 3.42
CA THR A 594 9.12 10.80 3.71
C THR A 594 8.68 10.92 5.17
N LYS A 595 8.80 9.85 5.98
CA LYS A 595 8.36 9.82 7.39
C LYS A 595 8.85 10.99 8.25
N ARG A 596 10.03 11.57 7.95
CA ARG A 596 10.54 12.77 8.65
C ARG A 596 9.67 14.02 8.43
N PHE A 597 9.15 14.22 7.22
CA PHE A 597 8.32 15.38 6.86
C PHE A 597 6.93 15.33 7.53
N TYR A 598 6.36 14.14 7.68
CA TYR A 598 5.01 13.93 8.24
C TYR A 598 4.98 13.74 9.78
N SER A 599 6.07 14.04 10.50
CA SER A 599 6.20 13.74 11.93
C SER A 599 6.08 15.00 12.82
N PRO A 600 4.96 15.23 13.52
CA PRO A 600 4.85 16.35 14.47
C PRO A 600 5.83 16.17 15.63
N ARG A 601 6.69 17.17 15.85
CA ARG A 601 7.88 17.14 16.73
C ARG A 601 7.60 16.90 18.24
N ARG A 602 6.37 16.57 18.65
CA ARG A 602 5.94 16.52 20.07
C ARG A 602 4.87 15.49 20.48
N LYS A 603 4.45 14.53 19.63
CA LYS A 603 3.36 13.57 20.00
C LYS A 603 3.49 12.08 19.57
N MET A 604 4.63 11.64 19.00
CA MET A 604 4.72 10.32 18.34
C MET A 604 5.69 9.28 18.99
N GLU A 605 6.04 9.41 20.26
CA GLU A 605 6.90 8.40 20.93
C GLU A 605 6.19 7.05 21.10
N TRP A 606 4.91 7.07 21.47
CA TRP A 606 4.05 5.90 21.68
C TRP A 606 3.78 5.06 20.41
N LEU A 607 4.08 5.58 19.22
CA LEU A 607 3.92 4.92 17.92
C LEU A 607 5.26 4.70 17.19
N ARG A 608 6.36 4.68 17.93
CA ARG A 608 7.69 4.31 17.41
C ARG A 608 7.69 2.81 17.07
N LEU A 609 7.39 2.49 15.80
CA LEU A 609 7.42 1.13 15.22
C LEU A 609 8.76 0.39 15.39
N GLY A 610 9.84 1.12 15.67
CA GLY A 610 11.13 0.54 16.05
C GLY A 610 11.26 0.45 17.58
N ASN A 611 10.95 -0.73 18.14
CA ASN A 611 11.30 -1.12 19.50
C ASN A 611 11.49 -2.66 19.58
N LYS A 612 11.96 -3.14 20.74
CA LYS A 612 12.22 -4.58 20.99
C LYS A 612 10.98 -5.47 20.72
N TRP A 613 9.78 -5.02 21.12
CA TRP A 613 8.54 -5.79 20.99
C TRP A 613 8.02 -5.92 19.55
N MET A 614 8.11 -4.85 18.75
CA MET A 614 7.74 -4.85 17.34
C MET A 614 8.74 -5.66 16.50
N ALA A 615 10.02 -5.64 16.87
CA ALA A 615 11.02 -6.54 16.29
C ALA A 615 10.69 -8.01 16.61
N THR A 616 10.31 -8.35 17.85
CA THR A 616 9.83 -9.70 18.20
C THR A 616 8.66 -10.15 17.33
N VAL A 617 7.64 -9.31 17.16
CA VAL A 617 6.46 -9.66 16.34
C VAL A 617 6.81 -9.80 14.88
N ALA A 618 7.66 -8.92 14.33
CA ALA A 618 8.18 -9.05 12.97
C ALA A 618 8.94 -10.38 12.78
N SER A 619 9.81 -10.72 13.73
CA SER A 619 10.52 -12.00 13.73
C SER A 619 9.59 -13.21 13.83
N MET A 620 8.60 -13.22 14.73
CA MET A 620 7.62 -14.30 14.84
C MET A 620 6.87 -14.53 13.51
N TRP A 621 6.42 -13.44 12.86
CA TRP A 621 5.75 -13.53 11.56
C TRP A 621 6.64 -14.06 10.44
N ILE A 622 7.93 -13.67 10.41
CA ILE A 622 8.90 -14.26 9.48
C ILE A 622 9.06 -15.76 9.79
N GLN A 623 9.26 -16.16 11.05
CA GLN A 623 9.41 -17.59 11.42
C GLN A 623 8.16 -18.43 11.06
N PHE A 624 6.94 -17.91 11.29
CA PHE A 624 5.68 -18.56 10.89
C PHE A 624 5.54 -18.76 9.38
N SER A 625 6.26 -17.97 8.56
CA SER A 625 6.15 -18.04 7.10
C SER A 625 7.06 -19.09 6.44
N ILE A 626 8.02 -19.68 7.17
CA ILE A 626 9.15 -20.43 6.58
C ILE A 626 8.74 -21.75 5.88
N GLY A 627 7.73 -22.46 6.38
CA GLY A 627 7.27 -23.71 5.77
C GLY A 627 8.14 -24.93 6.07
N SER A 628 8.68 -25.06 7.29
CA SER A 628 9.48 -26.22 7.71
C SER A 628 8.68 -27.54 7.68
N TYR A 629 9.38 -28.66 7.48
CA TYR A 629 8.82 -30.04 7.42
C TYR A 629 7.81 -30.32 6.28
N THR A 630 7.77 -29.50 5.24
CA THR A 630 6.75 -29.58 4.17
C THR A 630 7.06 -30.52 2.99
N PHE A 631 8.19 -31.24 2.99
CA PHE A 631 8.64 -32.04 1.82
C PHE A 631 7.61 -33.07 1.34
N GLY A 632 6.97 -33.80 2.26
CA GLY A 632 5.98 -34.84 1.92
C GLY A 632 4.73 -34.33 1.19
N VAL A 633 4.48 -33.01 1.15
CA VAL A 633 3.37 -32.41 0.40
C VAL A 633 3.66 -32.39 -1.11
N TYR A 634 4.93 -32.26 -1.51
CA TYR A 634 5.33 -32.07 -2.92
C TYR A 634 6.34 -33.11 -3.44
N SER A 635 6.94 -33.93 -2.58
CA SER A 635 7.95 -34.92 -2.96
C SER A 635 7.44 -35.96 -3.98
N SER A 636 6.16 -36.34 -3.89
CA SER A 636 5.48 -37.23 -4.84
C SER A 636 5.35 -36.63 -6.25
N VAL A 637 5.03 -35.33 -6.33
CA VAL A 637 4.95 -34.58 -7.59
C VAL A 637 6.35 -34.26 -8.13
N LEU A 638 7.34 -34.02 -7.27
CA LEU A 638 8.74 -33.90 -7.67
C LEU A 638 9.26 -35.23 -8.27
N LYS A 639 9.00 -36.37 -7.62
CA LYS A 639 9.38 -37.70 -8.09
C LYS A 639 8.78 -38.03 -9.46
N SER A 640 7.47 -37.80 -9.62
CA SER A 640 6.75 -38.13 -10.85
C SER A 640 7.05 -37.17 -12.01
N SER A 641 6.97 -35.85 -11.80
CA SER A 641 7.27 -34.86 -12.86
C SER A 641 8.73 -34.94 -13.35
N GLN A 642 9.67 -35.20 -12.44
CA GLN A 642 11.09 -35.30 -12.77
C GLN A 642 11.55 -36.73 -13.05
N GLY A 643 10.65 -37.71 -13.12
CA GLY A 643 10.95 -39.12 -13.44
C GLY A 643 12.11 -39.70 -12.61
N TYR A 644 12.10 -39.49 -11.30
CA TYR A 644 13.14 -39.94 -10.38
C TYR A 644 12.78 -41.29 -9.76
N ASP A 645 13.79 -42.15 -9.60
CA ASP A 645 13.72 -43.28 -8.68
C ASP A 645 13.75 -42.80 -7.21
N GLN A 646 13.70 -43.74 -6.27
CA GLN A 646 13.63 -43.41 -4.85
C GLN A 646 14.96 -42.88 -4.30
N SER A 647 16.09 -43.47 -4.71
CA SER A 647 17.44 -43.04 -4.31
C SER A 647 17.78 -41.63 -4.82
N THR A 648 17.35 -41.29 -6.04
CA THR A 648 17.50 -39.94 -6.62
C THR A 648 16.66 -38.92 -5.85
N LEU A 649 15.42 -39.26 -5.48
CA LEU A 649 14.57 -38.37 -4.68
C LEU A 649 15.16 -38.13 -3.28
N GLU A 650 15.72 -39.16 -2.65
CA GLU A 650 16.42 -39.05 -1.36
C GLU A 650 17.72 -38.27 -1.48
N THR A 651 18.48 -38.43 -2.56
CA THR A 651 19.66 -37.59 -2.84
C THR A 651 19.27 -36.11 -2.92
N VAL A 652 18.16 -35.79 -3.61
CA VAL A 652 17.62 -34.42 -3.67
C VAL A 652 17.13 -33.93 -2.30
N ALA A 653 16.58 -34.81 -1.46
CA ALA A 653 16.21 -34.50 -0.08
C ALA A 653 17.43 -34.22 0.82
N VAL A 654 18.50 -35.01 0.72
CA VAL A 654 19.76 -34.78 1.46
C VAL A 654 20.36 -33.41 1.12
N PHE A 655 20.36 -32.99 -0.16
CA PHE A 655 20.85 -31.66 -0.53
C PHE A 655 19.99 -30.51 0.02
N ARG A 656 18.67 -30.70 0.10
CA ARG A 656 17.75 -29.79 0.82
C ARG A 656 18.11 -29.69 2.31
N ASP A 657 18.42 -30.82 2.94
CA ASP A 657 18.64 -30.88 4.39
C ASP A 657 20.03 -30.36 4.80
N ILE A 658 21.04 -30.59 3.94
CA ILE A 658 22.32 -29.86 3.96
C ILE A 658 22.04 -28.36 3.88
N GLY A 659 21.17 -27.92 2.96
CA GLY A 659 20.75 -26.53 2.84
C GLY A 659 20.22 -25.94 4.14
N SER A 660 19.22 -26.58 4.77
CA SER A 660 18.62 -26.10 6.03
C SER A 660 19.56 -26.14 7.25
N SER A 661 20.71 -26.79 7.12
CA SER A 661 21.70 -26.97 8.18
C SER A 661 22.97 -26.12 7.99
N ALA A 662 23.29 -25.71 6.76
CA ALA A 662 24.52 -25.01 6.37
C ALA A 662 24.54 -23.51 6.75
N GLY A 663 24.12 -23.17 7.97
CA GLY A 663 23.89 -21.79 8.38
C GLY A 663 25.12 -20.90 8.60
N VAL A 664 26.34 -21.43 8.50
CA VAL A 664 27.59 -20.72 8.86
C VAL A 664 27.72 -19.40 8.11
N LEU A 665 27.36 -19.37 6.82
CA LEU A 665 27.38 -18.15 6.02
C LEU A 665 26.42 -17.07 6.55
N SER A 666 25.27 -17.47 7.10
CA SER A 666 24.33 -16.53 7.74
C SER A 666 24.85 -15.98 9.08
N GLY A 667 25.57 -16.81 9.85
CA GLY A 667 26.23 -16.40 11.09
C GLY A 667 27.35 -15.39 10.84
N LEU A 668 28.19 -15.65 9.84
CA LEU A 668 29.24 -14.74 9.41
C LEU A 668 28.68 -13.43 8.85
N LEU A 669 27.66 -13.50 7.98
CA LEU A 669 27.00 -12.31 7.42
C LEU A 669 26.34 -11.47 8.52
N TYR A 670 25.62 -12.09 9.46
CA TYR A 670 25.04 -11.37 10.60
C TYR A 670 26.13 -10.68 11.43
N THR A 671 27.22 -11.38 11.74
CA THR A 671 28.34 -10.83 12.54
C THR A 671 29.00 -9.63 11.86
N ALA A 672 29.33 -9.75 10.57
CA ALA A 672 29.95 -8.67 9.79
C ALA A 672 29.04 -7.44 9.68
N VAL A 673 27.73 -7.66 9.46
CA VAL A 673 26.76 -6.58 9.26
C VAL A 673 26.33 -5.92 10.57
N ALA A 674 26.28 -6.66 11.69
CA ALA A 674 25.86 -6.12 12.99
C ALA A 674 26.93 -5.27 13.70
N HIS A 675 28.21 -5.39 13.33
CA HIS A 675 29.33 -4.66 13.97
C HIS A 675 29.67 -3.32 13.30
N SER A 676 29.05 -2.98 12.17
CA SER A 676 29.32 -1.75 11.43
C SER A 676 28.72 -0.51 12.14
N ASN A 677 29.57 0.41 12.60
CA ASN A 677 29.17 1.53 13.46
C ASN A 677 28.24 2.55 12.78
N SER A 678 26.93 2.41 13.05
CA SER A 678 25.86 3.43 13.29
C SER A 678 25.68 4.67 12.38
N TYR A 679 26.58 5.02 11.47
CA TYR A 679 26.57 6.29 10.72
C TYR A 679 26.19 6.15 9.24
N SER A 680 26.18 4.95 8.67
CA SER A 680 25.63 4.67 7.34
C SER A 680 24.38 3.80 7.43
N GLY A 681 23.34 4.15 6.67
CA GLY A 681 22.05 3.44 6.68
C GLY A 681 22.03 2.07 6.01
N PHE A 682 23.21 1.53 5.64
CA PHE A 682 23.36 0.35 4.80
C PHE A 682 23.55 -0.97 5.58
N CYS A 683 23.84 -0.94 6.89
CA CYS A 683 24.12 -2.14 7.67
C CYS A 683 23.00 -2.43 8.70
N GLY A 684 22.61 -3.70 8.84
CA GLY A 684 21.73 -4.22 9.89
C GLY A 684 21.16 -5.62 9.56
N PRO A 685 20.49 -6.29 10.52
CA PRO A 685 19.96 -7.67 10.35
C PRO A 685 19.10 -7.89 9.10
N TRP A 686 18.47 -6.82 8.59
CA TRP A 686 17.69 -6.83 7.35
C TRP A 686 18.46 -7.34 6.11
N LEU A 687 19.80 -7.18 6.04
CA LEU A 687 20.59 -7.73 4.93
C LEU A 687 20.62 -9.27 4.94
N VAL A 688 20.60 -9.88 6.13
CA VAL A 688 20.56 -11.35 6.28
C VAL A 688 19.18 -11.85 5.86
N HIS A 689 18.11 -11.14 6.22
CA HIS A 689 16.76 -11.43 5.72
C HIS A 689 16.66 -11.28 4.19
N LEU A 690 17.22 -10.21 3.60
CA LEU A 690 17.22 -10.02 2.15
C LEU A 690 17.93 -11.16 1.42
N ALA A 691 19.11 -11.57 1.90
CA ALA A 691 19.83 -12.71 1.35
C ALA A 691 19.02 -14.02 1.44
N GLY A 692 18.36 -14.26 2.58
CA GLY A 692 17.45 -15.40 2.75
C GLY A 692 16.23 -15.35 1.82
N ALA A 693 15.61 -14.17 1.63
CA ALA A 693 14.45 -13.98 0.77
C ALA A 693 14.78 -14.22 -0.71
N ILE A 694 15.96 -13.78 -1.17
CA ILE A 694 16.46 -14.05 -2.53
C ILE A 694 16.68 -15.56 -2.72
N GLN A 695 17.30 -16.24 -1.76
CA GLN A 695 17.55 -17.69 -1.82
C GLN A 695 16.24 -18.50 -1.80
N ASN A 696 15.29 -18.14 -0.93
CA ASN A 696 13.99 -18.79 -0.82
C ASN A 696 13.21 -18.70 -2.15
N PHE A 697 13.16 -17.51 -2.74
CA PHE A 697 12.51 -17.30 -4.03
C PHE A 697 13.21 -18.10 -5.12
N LEU A 698 14.53 -17.95 -5.27
CA LEU A 698 15.29 -18.59 -6.34
C LEU A 698 15.18 -20.11 -6.30
N GLY A 699 15.38 -20.73 -5.13
CA GLY A 699 15.31 -22.18 -4.98
C GLY A 699 13.91 -22.73 -5.25
N ASN A 700 12.88 -22.22 -4.57
CA ASN A 700 11.52 -22.74 -4.72
C ASN A 700 10.89 -22.40 -6.08
N PHE A 701 11.17 -21.22 -6.64
CA PHE A 701 10.64 -20.84 -7.96
C PHE A 701 11.26 -21.67 -9.09
N LEU A 702 12.56 -21.98 -9.04
CA LEU A 702 13.19 -22.86 -10.03
C LEU A 702 12.74 -24.31 -9.88
N THR A 703 12.55 -24.81 -8.65
CA THR A 703 11.93 -26.13 -8.41
C THR A 703 10.50 -26.18 -8.96
N TRP A 704 9.68 -25.14 -8.70
CA TRP A 704 8.32 -25.01 -9.26
C TRP A 704 8.34 -24.98 -10.80
N ALA A 705 9.22 -24.17 -11.41
CA ALA A 705 9.35 -24.06 -12.85
C ALA A 705 9.75 -25.38 -13.52
N ALA A 706 10.59 -26.20 -12.87
CA ALA A 706 10.93 -27.55 -13.34
C ALA A 706 9.75 -28.53 -13.22
N VAL A 707 8.98 -28.45 -12.12
CA VAL A 707 7.80 -29.30 -11.88
C VAL A 707 6.64 -29.00 -12.83
N VAL A 708 6.45 -27.74 -13.20
CA VAL A 708 5.41 -27.30 -14.16
C VAL A 708 5.88 -27.40 -15.62
N GLY A 709 7.16 -27.75 -15.87
CA GLY A 709 7.72 -27.89 -17.22
C GLY A 709 8.03 -26.56 -17.93
N LEU A 710 8.04 -25.44 -17.20
CA LEU A 710 8.43 -24.12 -17.70
C LEU A 710 9.91 -24.06 -18.08
N ILE A 711 10.75 -24.86 -17.42
CA ILE A 711 12.14 -25.14 -17.82
C ILE A 711 12.31 -26.63 -18.13
N LYS A 712 13.23 -26.95 -19.06
CA LYS A 712 13.57 -28.34 -19.39
C LYS A 712 14.07 -29.07 -18.13
N ARG A 713 13.63 -30.33 -17.95
CA ARG A 713 13.99 -31.23 -16.83
C ARG A 713 15.49 -31.09 -16.49
N PRO A 714 15.85 -30.49 -15.33
CA PRO A 714 17.24 -30.28 -14.97
C PRO A 714 17.93 -31.61 -14.63
N PRO A 715 19.25 -31.73 -14.87
CA PRO A 715 20.01 -32.87 -14.38
C PRO A 715 20.00 -32.88 -12.84
N VAL A 716 20.08 -34.07 -12.23
CA VAL A 716 19.93 -34.26 -10.77
C VAL A 716 20.80 -33.30 -9.93
N PRO A 717 22.10 -33.06 -10.22
CA PRO A 717 22.91 -32.12 -9.46
C PRO A 717 22.40 -30.66 -9.48
N LEU A 718 21.70 -30.25 -10.54
CA LEU A 718 21.10 -28.91 -10.64
C LEU A 718 19.79 -28.82 -9.85
N MET A 719 18.99 -29.90 -9.80
CA MET A 719 17.83 -29.97 -8.89
C MET A 719 18.28 -29.99 -7.42
N CYS A 720 19.34 -30.74 -7.10
CA CYS A 720 19.99 -30.69 -5.80
C CYS A 720 20.43 -29.27 -5.42
N LEU A 721 20.97 -28.49 -6.36
CA LEU A 721 21.34 -27.09 -6.14
C LEU A 721 20.13 -26.17 -5.88
N PHE A 722 19.02 -26.35 -6.62
CA PHE A 722 17.77 -25.58 -6.38
C PHE A 722 17.20 -25.88 -4.99
N MET A 723 17.18 -27.16 -4.61
CA MET A 723 16.66 -27.64 -3.33
C MET A 723 17.56 -27.26 -2.15
N PHE A 724 18.88 -27.25 -2.34
CA PHE A 724 19.83 -26.64 -1.41
C PHE A 724 19.51 -25.15 -1.21
N PHE A 725 19.42 -24.35 -2.28
CA PHE A 725 19.13 -22.91 -2.15
C PHE A 725 17.77 -22.60 -1.50
N SER A 726 16.74 -23.41 -1.78
CA SER A 726 15.43 -23.31 -1.13
C SER A 726 15.57 -23.38 0.39
N SER A 727 16.12 -24.48 0.91
CA SER A 727 16.25 -24.68 2.36
C SER A 727 17.36 -23.86 3.01
N HIS A 728 18.40 -23.45 2.27
CA HIS A 728 19.48 -22.58 2.76
C HIS A 728 18.98 -21.17 3.14
N SER A 729 17.80 -20.77 2.68
CA SER A 729 17.10 -19.59 3.22
C SER A 729 16.71 -19.73 4.70
N MET A 730 16.41 -20.95 5.18
CA MET A 730 15.93 -21.17 6.54
C MET A 730 16.96 -20.77 7.60
N PRO A 731 18.26 -21.12 7.50
CA PRO A 731 19.30 -20.56 8.37
C PRO A 731 19.38 -19.03 8.39
N PHE A 732 19.18 -18.35 7.25
CA PHE A 732 19.26 -16.89 7.17
C PHE A 732 18.14 -16.23 7.97
N PHE A 733 16.90 -16.68 7.78
CA PHE A 733 15.77 -16.21 8.59
C PHE A 733 15.94 -16.56 10.08
N ASN A 734 16.32 -17.81 10.38
CA ASN A 734 16.50 -18.27 11.76
C ASN A 734 17.59 -17.49 12.50
N THR A 735 18.76 -17.29 11.89
CA THR A 735 19.89 -16.61 12.53
C THR A 735 19.57 -15.15 12.78
N ALA A 736 19.03 -14.44 11.79
CA ALA A 736 18.64 -13.04 11.96
C ALA A 736 17.58 -12.86 13.07
N ASN A 737 16.52 -13.66 13.05
CA ASN A 737 15.45 -13.58 14.07
C ASN A 737 15.93 -13.99 15.47
N THR A 738 16.70 -15.08 15.58
CA THR A 738 17.09 -15.66 16.87
C THR A 738 18.20 -14.84 17.54
N VAL A 739 19.22 -14.39 16.78
CA VAL A 739 20.32 -13.60 17.36
C VAL A 739 19.83 -12.18 17.70
N SER A 740 18.98 -11.55 16.87
CA SER A 740 18.32 -10.30 17.26
C SER A 740 17.41 -10.47 18.48
N GLY A 741 16.71 -11.61 18.59
CA GLY A 741 15.91 -11.95 19.77
C GLY A 741 16.75 -12.01 21.05
N VAL A 742 17.86 -12.77 21.04
CA VAL A 742 18.78 -12.89 22.19
C VAL A 742 19.42 -11.54 22.54
N GLN A 743 19.82 -10.73 21.56
CA GLN A 743 20.39 -9.40 21.80
C GLN A 743 19.37 -8.40 22.38
N ASN A 744 18.08 -8.56 22.05
CA ASN A 744 16.99 -7.74 22.60
C ASN A 744 16.53 -8.16 24.01
N PHE A 745 16.79 -9.42 24.42
CA PHE A 745 16.37 -9.98 25.71
C PHE A 745 17.43 -10.94 26.29
N PRO A 746 18.62 -10.44 26.69
CA PRO A 746 19.73 -11.30 27.15
C PRO A 746 19.33 -12.19 28.34
N ASP A 747 18.63 -11.62 29.32
CA ASP A 747 18.23 -12.29 30.58
C ASP A 747 17.18 -13.40 30.38
N TYR A 748 16.56 -13.46 29.20
CA TYR A 748 15.55 -14.44 28.82
C TYR A 748 15.86 -15.10 27.47
N SER A 749 17.15 -15.21 27.13
CA SER A 749 17.70 -15.79 25.90
C SER A 749 17.02 -17.13 25.52
N GLY A 750 16.97 -18.09 26.44
CA GLY A 750 16.31 -19.39 26.22
C GLY A 750 14.81 -19.29 25.93
N THR A 751 14.10 -18.33 26.52
CA THR A 751 12.66 -18.13 26.27
C THR A 751 12.41 -17.53 24.90
N ILE A 752 13.17 -16.50 24.48
CA ILE A 752 13.01 -15.91 23.15
C ILE A 752 13.47 -16.87 22.04
N VAL A 753 14.54 -17.64 22.27
CA VAL A 753 14.97 -18.76 21.42
C VAL A 753 13.85 -19.79 21.25
N GLY A 754 13.23 -20.23 22.35
CA GLY A 754 12.14 -21.20 22.33
C GLY A 754 10.93 -20.71 21.54
N ILE A 755 10.54 -19.44 21.70
CA ILE A 755 9.48 -18.81 20.90
C ILE A 755 9.86 -18.82 19.41
N MET A 756 11.05 -18.35 19.05
CA MET A 756 11.47 -18.22 17.64
C MET A 756 11.60 -19.58 16.94
N LYS A 757 12.04 -20.63 17.63
CA LYS A 757 12.10 -21.99 17.08
C LYS A 757 10.74 -22.69 17.06
N GLY A 758 9.90 -22.50 18.08
CA GLY A 758 8.52 -22.99 18.06
C GLY A 758 7.69 -22.41 16.90
N CYS A 759 7.84 -21.11 16.63
CA CYS A 759 7.22 -20.45 15.47
C CYS A 759 7.68 -21.06 14.13
N THR A 760 8.96 -21.46 14.02
CA THR A 760 9.48 -22.18 12.85
C THR A 760 8.88 -23.57 12.73
N GLY A 761 8.81 -24.33 13.83
CA GLY A 761 8.28 -25.70 13.83
C GLY A 761 6.85 -25.80 13.31
N ILE A 762 5.97 -24.88 13.74
CA ILE A 762 4.58 -24.87 13.30
C ILE A 762 4.34 -24.18 11.94
N SER A 763 5.37 -23.58 11.32
CA SER A 763 5.25 -22.86 10.05
C SER A 763 4.74 -23.75 8.91
N GLY A 764 5.16 -25.01 8.85
CA GLY A 764 4.67 -25.99 7.88
C GLY A 764 3.17 -26.24 8.00
N ALA A 765 2.68 -26.44 9.22
CA ALA A 765 1.25 -26.64 9.49
C ALA A 765 0.40 -25.41 9.12
N ILE A 766 0.92 -24.20 9.33
CA ILE A 766 0.26 -22.94 8.91
C ILE A 766 0.13 -22.89 7.38
N LEU A 767 1.19 -23.19 6.63
CA LEU A 767 1.14 -23.20 5.15
C LEU A 767 0.28 -24.34 4.59
N ILE A 768 0.30 -25.52 5.21
CA ILE A 768 -0.56 -26.65 4.83
C ILE A 768 -2.03 -26.30 5.06
N GLN A 769 -2.38 -25.66 6.19
CA GLN A 769 -3.75 -25.21 6.44
C GLN A 769 -4.21 -24.16 5.41
N ALA A 770 -3.33 -23.22 5.02
CA ALA A 770 -3.61 -22.26 3.96
C ALA A 770 -3.85 -22.95 2.60
N TYR A 771 -2.97 -23.88 2.22
CA TYR A 771 -3.07 -24.66 0.99
C TYR A 771 -4.35 -25.51 0.94
N ASN A 772 -4.68 -26.23 2.03
CA ASN A 772 -5.91 -27.00 2.15
C ASN A 772 -7.18 -26.13 2.07
N THR A 773 -7.10 -24.86 2.44
CA THR A 773 -8.23 -23.91 2.34
C THR A 773 -8.39 -23.36 0.93
N PHE A 774 -7.31 -22.95 0.25
CA PHE A 774 -7.41 -22.24 -1.05
C PHE A 774 -7.18 -23.12 -2.29
N ASN A 775 -6.15 -23.98 -2.29
CA ASN A 775 -5.60 -24.62 -3.50
C ASN A 775 -5.51 -26.16 -3.39
N ARG A 776 -6.43 -26.77 -2.61
CA ARG A 776 -6.45 -28.22 -2.32
C ARG A 776 -6.65 -29.04 -3.60
N GLY A 777 -5.56 -29.62 -4.12
CA GLY A 777 -5.58 -30.54 -5.26
C GLY A 777 -4.34 -30.47 -6.16
N GLU A 778 -3.58 -29.36 -6.10
CA GLU A 778 -2.44 -29.11 -6.98
C GLU A 778 -1.13 -28.90 -6.19
N PRO A 779 -0.31 -29.95 -5.96
CA PRO A 779 0.94 -29.81 -5.19
C PRO A 779 2.01 -28.95 -5.88
N SER A 780 1.90 -28.72 -7.19
CA SER A 780 2.66 -27.69 -7.91
C SER A 780 2.36 -26.29 -7.37
N THR A 781 1.09 -25.97 -7.13
CA THR A 781 0.65 -24.68 -6.57
C THR A 781 1.15 -24.50 -5.12
N PHE A 782 1.41 -25.59 -4.38
CA PHE A 782 2.08 -25.53 -3.07
C PHE A 782 3.55 -25.07 -3.15
N LEU A 783 4.33 -25.54 -4.15
CA LEU A 783 5.69 -25.05 -4.39
C LEU A 783 5.73 -23.55 -4.72
N LEU A 784 4.73 -23.04 -5.44
CA LEU A 784 4.61 -21.61 -5.72
C LEU A 784 4.31 -20.78 -4.45
N ILE A 785 3.51 -21.33 -3.51
CA ILE A 785 3.29 -20.71 -2.19
C ILE A 785 4.62 -20.64 -1.41
N LEU A 786 5.44 -21.71 -1.41
CA LEU A 786 6.77 -21.70 -0.78
C LEU A 786 7.74 -20.70 -1.43
N ALA A 787 7.63 -20.44 -2.74
CA ALA A 787 8.45 -19.42 -3.41
C ALA A 787 8.03 -17.98 -3.04
N LEU A 788 6.73 -17.71 -3.00
CA LEU A 788 6.19 -16.35 -2.87
C LEU A 788 5.98 -15.91 -1.42
N TRP A 789 5.38 -16.74 -0.57
CA TRP A 789 4.90 -16.34 0.76
C TRP A 789 6.03 -16.00 1.76
N PRO A 790 7.06 -16.85 1.97
CA PRO A 790 8.13 -16.53 2.93
C PRO A 790 8.96 -15.33 2.45
N THR A 791 9.21 -15.26 1.14
CA THR A 791 9.88 -14.13 0.48
C THR A 791 9.13 -12.81 0.71
N PHE A 792 7.82 -12.78 0.47
CA PHE A 792 7.00 -11.58 0.67
C PHE A 792 6.98 -11.15 2.14
N VAL A 793 6.69 -12.07 3.06
CA VAL A 793 6.63 -11.78 4.51
C VAL A 793 7.99 -11.27 5.00
N SER A 794 9.10 -11.86 4.55
CA SER A 794 10.44 -11.40 4.91
C SER A 794 10.76 -10.01 4.37
N LEU A 795 10.52 -9.74 3.08
CA LEU A 795 10.80 -8.43 2.47
C LEU A 795 9.99 -7.29 3.10
N VAL A 796 8.75 -7.55 3.54
CA VAL A 796 7.91 -6.54 4.23
C VAL A 796 8.38 -6.27 5.66
N LEU A 797 8.84 -7.30 6.38
CA LEU A 797 9.10 -7.20 7.83
C LEU A 797 10.58 -6.99 8.18
N MET A 798 11.52 -7.28 7.27
CA MET A 798 12.98 -7.24 7.54
C MET A 798 13.49 -5.92 8.13
N LEU A 799 12.89 -4.78 7.77
CA LEU A 799 13.31 -3.45 8.25
C LEU A 799 12.96 -3.17 9.72
N LEU A 800 12.01 -3.95 10.28
CA LEU A 800 11.58 -3.88 11.69
C LEU A 800 12.48 -4.73 12.60
N VAL A 801 13.07 -5.82 12.08
CA VAL A 801 13.99 -6.69 12.82
C VAL A 801 15.31 -5.94 13.03
N ARG A 802 15.51 -5.48 14.27
CA ARG A 802 16.65 -4.68 14.71
C ARG A 802 17.01 -5.00 16.16
N ASN A 803 18.22 -4.63 16.53
CA ASN A 803 18.76 -4.79 17.86
C ASN A 803 18.59 -3.45 18.61
N TYR A 804 18.09 -3.52 19.84
CA TYR A 804 17.84 -2.39 20.73
C TYR A 804 18.60 -2.61 22.04
N LYS A 805 19.03 -1.53 22.70
CA LYS A 805 19.72 -1.63 23.99
C LYS A 805 18.77 -2.25 25.03
N ALA A 806 19.25 -3.22 25.79
CA ALA A 806 18.45 -3.87 26.82
C ALA A 806 18.21 -2.91 28.01
N ASN A 807 16.94 -2.78 28.40
CA ASN A 807 16.51 -2.06 29.60
C ASN A 807 15.80 -3.03 30.55
N THR A 808 16.12 -2.91 31.83
CA THR A 808 15.68 -3.74 32.97
C THR A 808 14.22 -3.50 33.38
N SER A 809 13.26 -3.78 32.48
CA SER A 809 11.82 -3.84 32.79
C SER A 809 11.32 -5.28 32.99
N ASP A 810 10.06 -5.47 33.43
CA ASP A 810 9.47 -6.80 33.69
C ASP A 810 9.12 -7.59 32.41
N VAL A 811 10.14 -7.86 31.58
CA VAL A 811 10.02 -8.48 30.25
C VAL A 811 9.31 -9.85 30.32
N LYS A 812 9.54 -10.62 31.39
CA LYS A 812 9.04 -12.00 31.59
C LYS A 812 7.54 -12.16 31.37
N LYS A 813 6.73 -11.20 31.84
CA LYS A 813 5.26 -11.18 31.68
C LYS A 813 4.84 -11.27 30.22
N TYR A 814 5.55 -10.57 29.34
CA TYR A 814 5.22 -10.46 27.92
C TYR A 814 5.82 -11.60 27.09
N LEU A 815 7.05 -12.03 27.40
CA LEU A 815 7.64 -13.25 26.81
C LEU A 815 6.79 -14.49 27.10
N ASN A 816 6.31 -14.66 28.33
CA ASN A 816 5.38 -15.73 28.67
C ASN A 816 4.07 -15.65 27.87
N GLY A 817 3.56 -14.44 27.58
CA GLY A 817 2.40 -14.23 26.73
C GLY A 817 2.63 -14.68 25.28
N PHE A 818 3.78 -14.33 24.68
CA PHE A 818 4.14 -14.80 23.34
C PHE A 818 4.32 -16.33 23.28
N SER A 819 4.93 -16.93 24.32
CA SER A 819 5.11 -18.38 24.42
C SER A 819 3.78 -19.13 24.55
N ALA A 820 2.91 -18.70 25.46
CA ALA A 820 1.57 -19.28 25.62
C ALA A 820 0.74 -19.17 24.33
N LEU A 821 0.84 -18.05 23.61
CA LEU A 821 0.19 -17.88 22.32
C LEU A 821 0.72 -18.83 21.23
N ALA A 822 2.04 -19.04 21.15
CA ALA A 822 2.61 -20.01 20.21
C ALA A 822 2.09 -21.44 20.49
N LEU A 823 1.96 -21.82 21.77
CA LEU A 823 1.37 -23.09 22.18
C LEU A 823 -0.14 -23.20 21.85
N ILE A 824 -0.90 -22.11 22.00
CA ILE A 824 -2.31 -22.04 21.60
C ILE A 824 -2.46 -22.25 20.08
N ILE A 825 -1.59 -21.62 19.26
CA ILE A 825 -1.60 -21.80 17.80
C ILE A 825 -1.22 -23.26 17.45
N ALA A 826 -0.23 -23.85 18.12
CA ALA A 826 0.17 -25.24 17.92
C ALA A 826 -0.97 -26.23 18.24
N GLY A 827 -1.61 -26.09 19.41
CA GLY A 827 -2.75 -26.92 19.80
C GLY A 827 -3.97 -26.73 18.90
N TYR A 828 -4.22 -25.50 18.46
CA TYR A 828 -5.26 -25.20 17.48
C TYR A 828 -5.03 -25.91 16.14
N LEU A 829 -3.80 -25.84 15.59
CA LEU A 829 -3.42 -26.52 14.35
C LEU A 829 -3.53 -28.05 14.48
N MET A 830 -3.09 -28.61 15.61
CA MET A 830 -3.23 -30.04 15.91
C MET A 830 -4.70 -30.48 15.86
N ILE A 831 -5.59 -29.75 16.55
CA ILE A 831 -7.03 -30.03 16.54
C ILE A 831 -7.61 -29.92 15.12
N MET A 832 -7.25 -28.88 14.36
CA MET A 832 -7.75 -28.69 13.00
C MET A 832 -7.29 -29.78 12.03
N ILE A 833 -6.03 -30.23 12.11
CA ILE A 833 -5.50 -31.32 11.28
C ILE A 833 -6.22 -32.63 11.59
N ILE A 834 -6.46 -32.94 12.86
CA ILE A 834 -7.22 -34.12 13.29
C ILE A 834 -8.67 -34.04 12.78
N LEU A 835 -9.33 -32.88 12.90
CA LEU A 835 -10.70 -32.69 12.41
C LEU A 835 -10.82 -32.76 10.88
N GLU A 836 -9.87 -32.20 10.13
CA GLU A 836 -9.89 -32.29 8.65
C GLU A 836 -9.70 -33.73 8.17
N ASN A 837 -8.84 -34.50 8.84
CA ASN A 837 -8.59 -35.91 8.53
C ASN A 837 -9.77 -36.84 8.89
N ILE A 838 -10.49 -36.58 10.00
CA ILE A 838 -11.61 -37.44 10.44
C ILE A 838 -12.92 -37.08 9.72
N PHE A 839 -13.24 -35.78 9.58
CA PHE A 839 -14.59 -35.33 9.20
C PHE A 839 -14.68 -34.70 7.80
N SER A 840 -13.59 -34.61 7.03
CA SER A 840 -13.57 -34.09 5.65
C SER A 840 -14.23 -32.70 5.50
N LEU A 841 -13.69 -31.70 6.20
CA LEU A 841 -14.36 -30.42 6.42
C LEU A 841 -14.82 -29.68 5.12
N PRO A 842 -16.07 -29.20 5.05
CA PRO A 842 -16.58 -28.46 3.91
C PRO A 842 -15.87 -27.10 3.76
N LEU A 843 -15.92 -26.51 2.55
CA LEU A 843 -15.16 -25.30 2.21
C LEU A 843 -15.43 -24.12 3.17
N TRP A 844 -16.68 -23.90 3.56
CA TRP A 844 -17.04 -22.82 4.49
C TRP A 844 -16.42 -23.02 5.88
N ALA A 845 -16.30 -24.26 6.36
CA ALA A 845 -15.66 -24.59 7.63
C ALA A 845 -14.14 -24.40 7.54
N ARG A 846 -13.51 -24.77 6.42
CA ARG A 846 -12.07 -24.52 6.13
C ARG A 846 -11.73 -23.04 6.00
N ILE A 847 -12.64 -22.23 5.45
CA ILE A 847 -12.49 -20.77 5.41
C ILE A 847 -12.65 -20.18 6.81
N PHE A 848 -13.65 -20.62 7.59
CA PHE A 848 -13.86 -20.14 8.96
C PHE A 848 -12.68 -20.48 9.89
N SER A 849 -12.16 -21.71 9.82
CA SER A 849 -10.95 -22.09 10.57
C SER A 849 -9.73 -21.28 10.14
N PHE A 850 -9.52 -21.05 8.84
CA PHE A 850 -8.42 -20.22 8.37
C PHE A 850 -8.54 -18.76 8.82
N VAL A 851 -9.75 -18.18 8.86
CA VAL A 851 -9.98 -16.84 9.43
C VAL A 851 -9.65 -16.81 10.92
N LEU A 852 -10.01 -17.85 11.69
CA LEU A 852 -9.66 -17.95 13.10
C LEU A 852 -8.13 -18.09 13.30
N LEU A 853 -7.44 -18.85 12.44
CA LEU A 853 -5.98 -18.94 12.42
C LEU A 853 -5.33 -17.57 12.17
N LEU A 854 -5.83 -16.79 11.21
CA LEU A 854 -5.34 -15.43 10.94
C LEU A 854 -5.54 -14.49 12.16
N LEU A 855 -6.66 -14.60 12.87
CA LEU A 855 -6.89 -13.82 14.10
C LEU A 855 -5.91 -14.21 15.22
N LEU A 856 -5.62 -15.50 15.39
CA LEU A 856 -4.61 -15.97 16.32
C LEU A 856 -3.20 -15.47 15.95
N LEU A 857 -2.81 -15.58 14.67
CA LEU A 857 -1.53 -15.08 14.15
C LEU A 857 -1.38 -13.55 14.24
N ALA A 858 -2.48 -12.79 14.21
CA ALA A 858 -2.48 -11.34 14.41
C ALA A 858 -2.35 -10.93 15.88
N SER A 859 -2.74 -11.77 16.83
CA SER A 859 -2.74 -11.44 18.25
C SER A 859 -1.37 -11.13 18.94
N PRO A 860 -0.18 -11.57 18.46
CA PRO A 860 1.11 -11.11 19.01
C PRO A 860 1.26 -9.58 18.95
N LEU A 861 0.68 -8.94 17.92
CA LEU A 861 0.71 -7.48 17.78
C LEU A 861 -0.02 -6.79 18.95
N GLY A 862 -1.12 -7.37 19.45
CA GLY A 862 -1.82 -6.88 20.63
C GLY A 862 -0.97 -6.96 21.91
N ILE A 863 -0.19 -8.04 22.05
CA ILE A 863 0.76 -8.23 23.16
C ILE A 863 1.86 -7.16 23.09
N ALA A 864 2.46 -6.94 21.91
CA ALA A 864 3.51 -5.94 21.71
C ALA A 864 3.03 -4.49 21.94
N ILE A 865 1.85 -4.13 21.45
CA ILE A 865 1.25 -2.80 21.69
C ILE A 865 0.98 -2.58 23.18
N LYS A 866 0.52 -3.61 23.92
CA LYS A 866 0.33 -3.51 25.37
C LYS A 866 1.66 -3.36 26.11
N ALA A 867 2.68 -4.12 25.72
CA ALA A 867 4.03 -4.02 26.29
C ALA A 867 4.64 -2.63 26.06
N GLN A 868 4.57 -2.10 24.84
CA GLN A 868 5.02 -0.73 24.51
C GLN A 868 4.30 0.34 25.34
N LYS A 869 3.00 0.16 25.61
CA LYS A 869 2.21 1.08 26.45
C LYS A 869 2.56 1.01 27.93
N GLU A 870 3.05 -0.12 28.44
CA GLU A 870 3.54 -0.23 29.84
C GLU A 870 5.01 0.25 29.95
N ASP A 871 5.92 -0.12 29.04
CA ASP A 871 7.32 0.37 29.03
C ASP A 871 7.36 1.91 28.90
N SER A 872 6.58 2.50 27.97
CA SER A 872 6.57 3.95 27.75
C SER A 872 5.81 4.73 28.85
N LYS A 873 5.04 4.05 29.71
CA LYS A 873 4.52 4.65 30.96
C LYS A 873 5.61 4.76 32.00
N ARG A 874 6.31 3.64 32.27
CA ARG A 874 7.43 3.60 33.23
C ARG A 874 8.50 4.64 32.88
N PHE A 875 8.82 4.81 31.60
CA PHE A 875 9.77 5.83 31.15
C PHE A 875 9.36 7.27 31.53
N VAL A 876 8.09 7.62 31.38
CA VAL A 876 7.56 8.94 31.80
C VAL A 876 7.53 9.06 33.33
N GLU A 877 7.19 7.99 34.03
CA GLU A 877 7.21 7.93 35.50
C GLU A 877 8.65 8.12 36.04
N THR A 878 9.66 7.46 35.47
CA THR A 878 11.08 7.65 35.82
C THR A 878 11.57 9.07 35.53
N LEU A 879 11.28 9.64 34.36
CA LEU A 879 11.65 11.03 34.04
C LEU A 879 11.00 12.04 35.00
N SER A 880 9.76 11.80 35.43
CA SER A 880 9.11 12.65 36.44
C SER A 880 9.77 12.51 37.83
N PHE A 881 10.33 11.34 38.15
CA PHE A 881 11.05 11.12 39.40
C PHE A 881 12.41 11.85 39.40
N GLU A 882 13.21 11.72 38.34
CA GLU A 882 14.48 12.46 38.19
C GLU A 882 14.26 13.99 38.17
N SER A 883 13.18 14.44 37.52
CA SER A 883 12.77 15.86 37.52
C SER A 883 12.42 16.38 38.93
N ASN A 884 11.87 15.54 39.80
CA ASN A 884 11.55 15.93 41.17
C ASN A 884 12.78 15.88 42.08
N THR A 885 13.59 14.81 41.99
CA THR A 885 14.83 14.66 42.78
C THR A 885 15.84 15.79 42.49
N SER A 886 15.87 16.31 41.26
CA SER A 886 16.73 17.44 40.89
C SER A 886 16.27 18.81 41.42
N MET A 887 15.05 18.93 41.96
CA MET A 887 14.57 20.17 42.60
C MET A 887 14.81 20.23 44.12
N GLU A 888 15.14 19.12 44.78
CA GLU A 888 15.19 19.04 46.26
C GLU A 888 16.56 19.33 46.90
N ASN A 889 17.63 19.55 46.14
CA ASN A 889 18.98 19.70 46.74
C ASN A 889 19.83 20.89 46.24
N PRO A 890 19.44 22.15 46.52
CA PRO A 890 20.19 23.34 46.13
C PRO A 890 21.28 23.75 47.15
N LYS A 891 22.42 23.05 47.19
CA LYS A 891 23.67 23.55 47.82
C LYS A 891 24.93 22.78 47.36
N SER A 892 26.02 23.55 47.26
CA SER A 892 27.38 23.22 46.76
C SER A 892 27.47 22.72 45.30
N VAL A 893 28.45 23.15 44.49
CA VAL A 893 29.38 24.31 44.60
C VAL A 893 29.66 24.83 43.18
N CYS A 894 29.95 26.13 43.02
CA CYS A 894 30.41 26.69 41.74
C CYS A 894 31.93 26.59 41.59
N SER A 895 32.41 25.92 40.55
CA SER A 895 33.76 26.13 39.97
C SER A 895 33.78 25.78 38.48
N SER A 896 34.53 26.55 37.70
CA SER A 896 35.06 26.20 36.36
C SER A 896 36.04 24.99 36.46
N SER A 897 36.54 24.36 35.40
CA SER A 897 36.88 24.83 34.03
C SER A 897 37.11 23.65 33.06
N ASP A 898 37.33 23.95 31.78
CA ASP A 898 37.65 22.95 30.74
C ASP A 898 39.02 22.26 30.87
N SER A 899 39.07 21.08 30.22
CA SER A 899 40.23 20.49 29.51
C SER A 899 41.26 19.60 30.24
N PHE A 900 42.00 18.88 29.38
CA PHE A 900 43.29 18.19 29.55
C PHE A 900 43.38 16.73 30.08
N VAL A 901 43.62 15.84 29.10
CA VAL A 901 44.72 14.83 28.98
C VAL A 901 45.14 13.99 30.21
N ALA A 902 45.32 12.69 29.95
CA ALA A 902 45.75 11.66 30.89
C ALA A 902 47.12 11.88 31.58
N LYS A 903 47.28 11.24 32.75
CA LYS A 903 48.58 10.85 33.30
C LYS A 903 48.47 9.67 34.28
N ASP A 904 49.48 8.82 34.29
CA ASP A 904 49.62 7.64 35.16
C ASP A 904 50.12 7.97 36.57
N LEU A 905 50.24 6.90 37.38
CA LEU A 905 51.02 6.74 38.63
C LEU A 905 50.40 7.26 39.94
N ALA A 906 49.99 6.30 40.78
CA ALA A 906 50.68 6.05 42.05
C ALA A 906 50.55 4.56 42.45
N TYR A 907 51.55 4.02 43.15
CA TYR A 907 51.51 2.66 43.73
C TYR A 907 50.72 2.66 45.05
N HIS A 908 50.12 1.52 45.39
CA HIS A 908 50.01 1.07 46.79
C HIS A 908 50.28 -0.44 46.89
N GLU A 909 50.78 -0.86 48.04
CA GLU A 909 51.51 -2.12 48.21
C GLU A 909 50.60 -3.31 48.58
N LEU A 910 51.04 -4.51 48.19
CA LEU A 910 50.47 -5.78 48.63
C LEU A 910 50.99 -6.14 50.03
N PRO A 911 50.13 -6.57 50.98
CA PRO A 911 50.55 -7.41 52.08
C PRO A 911 50.80 -8.84 51.55
N SER A 912 52.03 -9.34 51.74
CA SER A 912 52.40 -10.72 51.35
C SER A 912 51.77 -11.77 52.26
N GLY A 913 51.30 -12.88 51.68
CA GLY A 913 50.73 -14.01 52.42
C GLY A 913 50.90 -15.35 51.69
N GLU A 914 52.12 -15.86 51.60
CA GLU A 914 52.35 -17.24 51.12
C GLU A 914 51.96 -18.26 52.19
N GLY A 915 51.14 -19.26 51.82
CA GLY A 915 50.50 -20.15 52.80
C GLY A 915 49.82 -21.40 52.23
N GLN A 916 50.51 -22.14 51.35
CA GLN A 916 50.25 -23.55 51.00
C GLN A 916 48.79 -24.01 50.72
N VAL A 917 48.37 -24.05 49.44
CA VAL A 917 47.71 -25.24 48.84
C VAL A 917 48.05 -25.36 47.34
N ASN A 918 49.30 -25.68 46.99
CA ASN A 918 49.66 -26.05 45.60
C ASN A 918 49.39 -27.55 45.36
N ALA A 919 48.11 -27.91 45.19
CA ALA A 919 47.69 -29.29 44.95
C ALA A 919 46.43 -29.45 44.05
N ALA A 920 46.03 -28.41 43.31
CA ALA A 920 44.87 -28.44 42.40
C ALA A 920 44.97 -27.48 41.20
N LEU A 921 46.17 -26.96 40.89
CA LEU A 921 46.36 -25.93 39.87
C LEU A 921 46.76 -26.54 38.52
N ASP A 922 45.79 -27.18 37.88
CA ASP A 922 45.79 -27.43 36.42
C ASP A 922 44.34 -27.35 35.90
N ASP A 923 44.15 -27.30 34.57
CA ASP A 923 42.85 -27.28 33.86
C ASP A 923 41.89 -26.07 34.12
N THR A 924 42.17 -25.17 35.08
CA THR A 924 41.33 -23.97 35.33
C THR A 924 41.72 -22.79 34.42
N ILE A 925 41.29 -22.85 33.16
CA ILE A 925 41.40 -21.72 32.22
C ILE A 925 40.53 -20.55 32.70
N LEU A 926 41.14 -19.38 32.85
CA LEU A 926 40.47 -18.14 33.25
C LEU A 926 39.52 -17.66 32.13
N PHE A 927 38.22 -17.56 32.43
CA PHE A 927 37.23 -17.00 31.50
C PHE A 927 37.18 -15.48 31.63
N ASP A 928 37.56 -14.77 30.56
CA ASP A 928 37.43 -13.31 30.47
C ASP A 928 35.98 -12.92 30.10
N GLU A 929 35.30 -12.19 30.98
CA GLU A 929 33.83 -12.03 30.93
C GLU A 929 33.32 -11.16 29.77
N GLU A 930 34.16 -10.35 29.12
CA GLU A 930 33.78 -9.51 27.97
C GLU A 930 34.20 -10.10 26.59
N GLY A 931 35.02 -11.15 26.62
CA GLY A 931 35.72 -11.74 25.46
C GLY A 931 35.17 -13.07 24.97
N GLY A 932 33.86 -13.15 24.66
CA GLY A 932 33.22 -14.41 24.19
C GLY A 932 33.97 -15.09 23.02
N MET A 933 34.17 -16.41 23.12
CA MET A 933 35.10 -17.19 22.29
C MET A 933 34.75 -17.17 20.79
N ASN A 934 35.79 -17.12 19.94
CA ASN A 934 35.62 -17.27 18.48
C ASN A 934 35.51 -18.75 18.06
N LEU A 935 35.15 -19.01 16.79
CA LEU A 935 34.91 -20.38 16.30
C LEU A 935 36.15 -21.30 16.42
N LEU A 936 37.34 -20.79 16.08
CA LEU A 936 38.59 -21.58 16.13
C LEU A 936 38.91 -21.99 17.58
N GLN A 937 38.78 -21.03 18.50
CA GLN A 937 38.95 -21.24 19.94
C GLN A 937 37.91 -22.22 20.51
N ALA A 938 36.65 -22.13 20.06
CA ALA A 938 35.60 -23.07 20.45
C ALA A 938 35.87 -24.50 19.94
N MET A 939 36.37 -24.66 18.70
CA MET A 939 36.76 -25.96 18.12
C MET A 939 37.94 -26.62 18.84
N CYS A 940 38.76 -25.87 19.59
CA CYS A 940 39.78 -26.44 20.47
C CYS A 940 39.21 -26.97 21.80
N THR A 941 37.94 -26.75 22.12
CA THR A 941 37.33 -27.21 23.38
C THR A 941 36.73 -28.61 23.26
N VAL A 942 36.93 -29.44 24.30
CA VAL A 942 36.28 -30.77 24.39
C VAL A 942 34.74 -30.64 24.44
N ASN A 943 34.22 -29.54 25.03
CA ASN A 943 32.79 -29.26 25.08
C ASN A 943 32.15 -29.12 23.69
N PHE A 944 32.86 -28.53 22.72
CA PHE A 944 32.40 -28.42 21.33
C PHE A 944 32.26 -29.80 20.67
N TRP A 945 33.28 -30.66 20.80
CA TRP A 945 33.26 -31.99 20.18
C TRP A 945 32.26 -32.95 20.82
N LEU A 946 32.08 -32.91 22.16
CA LEU A 946 31.02 -33.65 22.86
C LEU A 946 29.63 -33.26 22.34
N LEU A 947 29.38 -31.95 22.17
CA LEU A 947 28.12 -31.42 21.66
C LEU A 947 27.90 -31.76 20.17
N PHE A 948 28.95 -31.68 19.35
CA PHE A 948 28.91 -32.05 17.93
C PHE A 948 28.58 -33.54 17.73
N ILE A 949 29.28 -34.45 18.42
CA ILE A 949 29.07 -35.89 18.32
C ILE A 949 27.67 -36.29 18.83
N ALA A 950 27.21 -35.71 19.94
CA ALA A 950 25.85 -35.92 20.43
C ALA A 950 24.78 -35.53 19.39
N MET A 951 25.03 -34.46 18.61
CA MET A 951 24.11 -33.97 17.59
C MET A 951 24.11 -34.84 16.32
N VAL A 952 25.26 -35.40 15.91
CA VAL A 952 25.32 -36.41 14.83
C VAL A 952 24.47 -37.63 15.21
N CYS A 953 24.68 -38.18 16.41
CA CYS A 953 24.04 -39.42 16.84
C CYS A 953 22.54 -39.27 17.16
N GLY A 954 22.12 -38.14 17.76
CA GLY A 954 20.74 -37.94 18.21
C GLY A 954 19.84 -37.19 17.21
N MET A 955 20.34 -36.16 16.53
CA MET A 955 19.51 -35.31 15.67
C MET A 955 19.53 -35.79 14.21
N GLY A 956 20.71 -36.17 13.70
CA GLY A 956 20.83 -36.80 12.37
C GLY A 956 20.08 -38.14 12.24
N SER A 957 19.93 -38.89 13.34
CA SER A 957 19.10 -40.09 13.37
C SER A 957 17.59 -39.77 13.34
N THR A 958 17.17 -38.72 14.03
CA THR A 958 15.77 -38.23 14.00
C THR A 958 15.38 -37.72 12.59
N GLU A 959 16.27 -36.97 11.93
CA GLU A 959 16.06 -36.50 10.55
C GLU A 959 15.98 -37.66 9.54
N ALA A 960 16.81 -38.70 9.70
CA ALA A 960 16.77 -39.88 8.84
C ALA A 960 15.46 -40.68 8.93
N VAL A 961 14.77 -40.66 10.08
CA VAL A 961 13.41 -41.22 10.22
C VAL A 961 12.36 -40.29 9.60
N LEU A 962 12.48 -38.98 9.78
CA LEU A 962 11.58 -37.97 9.19
C LEU A 962 11.58 -37.99 7.66
N ASN A 963 12.75 -38.15 7.02
CA ASN A 963 12.87 -38.21 5.56
C ASN A 963 12.25 -39.48 4.97
N ASN A 964 12.42 -40.62 5.66
CA ASN A 964 11.86 -41.91 5.25
C ASN A 964 10.40 -42.12 5.71
N LEU A 965 9.81 -41.16 6.43
CA LEU A 965 8.47 -41.26 7.02
C LEU A 965 7.37 -41.54 5.99
N SER A 966 7.56 -41.14 4.73
CA SER A 966 6.62 -41.45 3.64
C SER A 966 6.61 -42.93 3.24
N GLN A 967 7.75 -43.63 3.31
CA GLN A 967 7.86 -45.07 3.01
C GLN A 967 7.46 -45.91 4.23
N ILE A 968 7.88 -45.46 5.42
CA ILE A 968 7.46 -46.05 6.70
C ILE A 968 5.92 -45.96 6.81
N GLY A 969 5.33 -44.82 6.46
CA GLY A 969 3.88 -44.64 6.37
C GLY A 969 3.20 -45.53 5.33
N GLN A 970 3.80 -45.75 4.15
CA GLN A 970 3.25 -46.67 3.14
C GLN A 970 3.35 -48.15 3.54
N SER A 971 4.35 -48.54 4.33
CA SER A 971 4.57 -49.91 4.79
C SER A 971 3.88 -50.26 6.12
N LEU A 972 3.41 -49.26 6.89
CA LEU A 972 2.78 -49.43 8.22
C LEU A 972 1.44 -48.69 8.42
N ASN A 973 1.03 -47.83 7.49
CA ASN A 973 -0.29 -47.20 7.41
C ASN A 973 -0.68 -46.23 8.56
N TYR A 974 0.29 -45.58 9.24
CA TYR A 974 0.10 -44.58 10.33
C TYR A 974 1.20 -43.48 10.37
N THR A 975 1.12 -42.45 11.24
CA THR A 975 1.91 -41.18 11.18
C THR A 975 2.28 -40.50 12.55
N THR A 976 3.22 -39.51 12.54
CA THR A 976 3.61 -38.50 13.62
C THR A 976 4.62 -38.96 14.74
N VAL A 977 5.36 -38.20 15.60
CA VAL A 977 5.84 -36.78 15.90
C VAL A 977 6.77 -36.84 17.19
N GLU A 978 7.71 -35.97 17.67
CA GLU A 978 8.33 -34.61 17.44
C GLU A 978 9.82 -34.56 17.99
N TRP A 979 10.46 -33.36 18.14
CA TRP A 979 11.24 -32.85 19.34
C TRP A 979 12.44 -31.90 19.09
N SER A 980 12.72 -30.97 20.04
CA SER A 980 13.91 -30.09 20.06
C SER A 980 14.28 -29.52 21.46
N LEU A 981 15.57 -29.20 21.73
CA LEU A 981 16.00 -28.54 23.00
C LEU A 981 17.33 -27.72 22.98
N MET A 982 18.18 -27.82 21.96
CA MET A 982 19.62 -27.47 22.10
C MET A 982 20.08 -25.99 22.19
N PRO A 983 19.47 -24.97 21.56
CA PRO A 983 20.18 -23.69 21.35
C PRO A 983 20.50 -22.88 22.62
N THR A 984 19.80 -23.14 23.73
CA THR A 984 20.04 -22.49 25.04
C THR A 984 21.41 -22.86 25.62
N ILE A 985 21.87 -24.10 25.40
CA ILE A 985 23.13 -24.62 25.94
C ILE A 985 24.32 -23.93 25.27
N THR A 986 24.21 -23.55 23.99
CA THR A 986 25.27 -22.87 23.24
C THR A 986 25.52 -21.44 23.72
N SER A 987 24.47 -20.69 24.10
CA SER A 987 24.62 -19.31 24.57
C SER A 987 25.38 -19.20 25.90
N ASP A 988 25.14 -20.11 26.83
CA ASP A 988 25.75 -20.07 28.17
C ASP A 988 27.17 -20.66 28.20
N LEU A 989 27.55 -21.50 27.23
CA LEU A 989 28.88 -22.10 27.14
C LEU A 989 29.92 -21.24 26.40
N PHE A 990 29.51 -20.46 25.40
CA PHE A 990 30.43 -19.81 24.46
C PHE A 990 30.28 -18.28 24.36
N GLY A 991 29.22 -17.72 24.96
CA GLY A 991 28.97 -16.27 24.98
C GLY A 991 28.31 -15.72 23.71
N VAL A 992 27.75 -14.51 23.83
CA VAL A 992 26.82 -13.96 22.83
C VAL A 992 27.52 -13.46 21.56
N ARG A 993 28.79 -13.05 21.64
CA ARG A 993 29.52 -12.30 20.59
C ARG A 993 29.71 -13.08 19.28
N HIS A 994 29.78 -14.41 19.34
CA HIS A 994 29.96 -15.29 18.17
C HIS A 994 28.92 -16.42 18.08
N MET A 995 27.84 -16.35 18.88
CA MET A 995 26.80 -17.39 18.98
C MET A 995 26.26 -17.84 17.61
N GLY A 996 25.99 -16.89 16.70
CA GLY A 996 25.44 -17.18 15.37
C GLY A 996 26.37 -18.00 14.46
N THR A 997 27.68 -17.93 14.64
CA THR A 997 28.62 -18.75 13.87
C THR A 997 28.77 -20.13 14.52
N ILE A 998 28.94 -20.20 15.84
CA ILE A 998 29.12 -21.46 16.58
C ILE A 998 27.89 -22.36 16.48
N PHE A 999 26.69 -21.81 16.71
CA PHE A 999 25.42 -22.54 16.59
C PHE A 999 25.24 -23.20 15.21
N ASN A 1000 25.54 -22.45 14.15
CA ASN A 1000 25.35 -22.93 12.79
C ASN A 1000 26.48 -23.89 12.33
N THR A 1001 27.69 -23.83 12.89
CA THR A 1001 28.73 -24.85 12.62
C THR A 1001 28.37 -26.18 13.26
N ILE A 1002 27.81 -26.16 14.47
CA ILE A 1002 27.31 -27.37 15.15
C ILE A 1002 26.10 -27.95 14.39
N GLY A 1003 25.30 -27.12 13.72
CA GLY A 1003 24.22 -27.53 12.81
C GLY A 1003 24.62 -28.53 11.72
N ILE A 1004 25.88 -28.51 11.26
CA ILE A 1004 26.40 -29.37 10.19
C ILE A 1004 26.44 -30.86 10.61
N ALA A 1005 26.40 -31.16 11.91
CA ALA A 1005 26.31 -32.52 12.44
C ALA A 1005 25.05 -33.28 11.98
N CYS A 1006 23.91 -32.58 11.80
CA CYS A 1006 22.62 -33.17 11.42
C CYS A 1006 22.65 -33.86 10.05
N PRO A 1007 22.95 -33.17 8.92
CA PRO A 1007 22.92 -33.78 7.59
C PRO A 1007 24.02 -34.82 7.39
N LEU A 1008 25.14 -34.73 8.11
CA LEU A 1008 26.17 -35.77 8.10
C LEU A 1008 25.63 -37.07 8.71
N GLY A 1009 24.95 -36.98 9.86
CA GLY A 1009 24.23 -38.11 10.45
C GLY A 1009 23.11 -38.61 9.55
N SER A 1010 22.26 -37.72 9.01
CA SER A 1010 21.14 -38.11 8.15
C SER A 1010 21.60 -38.79 6.86
N TYR A 1011 22.67 -38.33 6.21
CA TYR A 1011 23.23 -39.02 5.04
C TYR A 1011 23.72 -40.42 5.37
N ILE A 1012 24.52 -40.57 6.44
CA ILE A 1012 25.04 -41.88 6.87
C ILE A 1012 23.89 -42.83 7.25
N PHE A 1013 22.89 -42.35 7.97
CA PHE A 1013 21.82 -43.22 8.48
C PHE A 1013 20.69 -43.47 7.48
N SER A 1014 20.25 -42.49 6.67
CA SER A 1014 19.26 -42.73 5.60
C SER A 1014 19.86 -43.53 4.45
N VAL A 1015 20.92 -43.01 3.81
CA VAL A 1015 21.39 -43.55 2.53
C VAL A 1015 22.22 -44.82 2.75
N THR A 1016 23.15 -44.81 3.71
CA THR A 1016 24.11 -45.92 3.88
C THR A 1016 23.60 -47.04 4.79
N VAL A 1017 22.75 -46.74 5.79
CA VAL A 1017 22.25 -47.74 6.76
C VAL A 1017 20.82 -48.17 6.46
N ILE A 1018 19.86 -47.25 6.43
CA ILE A 1018 18.43 -47.60 6.23
C ILE A 1018 18.21 -48.18 4.82
N GLY A 1019 18.71 -47.52 3.76
CA GLY A 1019 18.57 -48.02 2.39
C GLY A 1019 19.16 -49.43 2.23
N HIS A 1020 20.42 -49.63 2.64
CA HIS A 1020 21.09 -50.93 2.51
C HIS A 1020 20.44 -52.06 3.34
N ILE A 1021 19.81 -51.75 4.48
CA ILE A 1021 19.02 -52.73 5.24
C ILE A 1021 17.68 -53.01 4.53
N TYR A 1022 16.99 -51.98 4.04
CA TYR A 1022 15.71 -52.12 3.34
C TYR A 1022 15.85 -52.96 2.05
N ASP A 1023 16.84 -52.65 1.21
CA ASP A 1023 17.14 -53.38 -0.03
C ASP A 1023 17.44 -54.87 0.25
N LYS A 1024 18.10 -55.15 1.38
CA LYS A 1024 18.47 -56.51 1.80
C LYS A 1024 17.28 -57.31 2.34
N GLU A 1025 16.34 -56.67 3.04
CA GLU A 1025 15.10 -57.31 3.51
C GLU A 1025 14.03 -57.39 2.40
N ALA A 1026 14.11 -56.59 1.33
CA ALA A 1026 13.17 -56.60 0.20
C ALA A 1026 13.21 -57.90 -0.63
N GLY A 1027 14.39 -58.50 -0.78
CA GLY A 1027 14.56 -59.93 -1.09
C GLY A 1027 14.03 -60.49 -2.42
N GLY A 1028 13.45 -59.69 -3.32
CA GLY A 1028 12.87 -60.17 -4.58
C GLY A 1028 12.69 -59.07 -5.65
N ASP A 1029 12.33 -59.50 -6.86
CA ASP A 1029 12.45 -58.72 -8.11
C ASP A 1029 11.66 -57.38 -8.15
N ASP A 1030 10.60 -57.23 -7.35
CA ASP A 1030 9.78 -56.00 -7.28
C ASP A 1030 10.39 -54.88 -6.42
N HIS A 1031 11.53 -55.11 -5.75
CA HIS A 1031 12.25 -54.12 -4.93
C HIS A 1031 11.46 -53.45 -3.77
N SER A 1032 10.29 -53.99 -3.40
CA SER A 1032 9.40 -53.39 -2.38
C SER A 1032 9.16 -54.29 -1.17
N CYS A 1033 9.65 -53.88 0.00
CA CYS A 1033 9.43 -54.57 1.28
C CYS A 1033 8.21 -54.00 2.04
N PHE A 1034 7.33 -54.89 2.54
CA PHE A 1034 6.09 -54.52 3.25
C PHE A 1034 6.05 -55.05 4.70
N GLY A 1035 5.54 -54.24 5.63
CA GLY A 1035 5.34 -54.58 7.03
C GLY A 1035 6.55 -54.30 7.94
N ALA A 1036 6.33 -54.43 9.26
CA ALA A 1036 7.25 -53.92 10.28
C ALA A 1036 8.67 -54.50 10.28
N ARG A 1037 8.89 -55.68 9.71
CA ARG A 1037 10.21 -56.33 9.67
C ARG A 1037 11.23 -55.53 8.86
N CYS A 1038 10.79 -54.94 7.73
CA CYS A 1038 11.61 -54.18 6.79
C CYS A 1038 12.41 -53.01 7.42
N PHE A 1039 11.95 -52.50 8.57
CA PHE A 1039 12.60 -51.41 9.29
C PHE A 1039 12.98 -51.77 10.74
N MET A 1040 12.69 -52.99 11.22
CA MET A 1040 12.87 -53.34 12.64
C MET A 1040 14.35 -53.28 13.07
N SER A 1041 15.24 -53.86 12.26
CA SER A 1041 16.70 -53.82 12.46
C SER A 1041 17.21 -52.38 12.44
N SER A 1042 16.73 -51.56 11.51
CA SER A 1042 17.06 -50.15 11.40
C SER A 1042 16.63 -49.37 12.65
N PHE A 1043 15.39 -49.52 13.12
CA PHE A 1043 14.93 -48.84 14.34
C PHE A 1043 15.74 -49.21 15.58
N PHE A 1044 16.19 -50.47 15.72
CA PHE A 1044 17.02 -50.90 16.85
C PHE A 1044 18.42 -50.24 16.83
N ILE A 1045 19.04 -50.12 15.64
CA ILE A 1045 20.31 -49.40 15.44
C ILE A 1045 20.12 -47.91 15.80
N MET A 1046 19.04 -47.29 15.33
CA MET A 1046 18.75 -45.87 15.56
C MET A 1046 18.47 -45.56 17.04
N ALA A 1047 17.73 -46.43 17.73
CA ALA A 1047 17.53 -46.31 19.18
C ALA A 1047 18.85 -46.42 19.97
N SER A 1048 19.75 -47.32 19.54
CA SER A 1048 21.08 -47.49 20.14
C SER A 1048 21.97 -46.25 19.94
N LEU A 1049 21.92 -45.63 18.75
CA LEU A 1049 22.62 -44.38 18.44
C LEU A 1049 22.06 -43.18 19.22
N ALA A 1050 20.73 -43.08 19.36
CA ALA A 1050 20.09 -42.06 20.18
C ALA A 1050 20.47 -42.20 21.67
N PHE A 1051 20.54 -43.43 22.19
CA PHE A 1051 21.02 -43.69 23.55
C PHE A 1051 22.50 -43.30 23.74
N LEU A 1052 23.36 -43.57 22.74
CA LEU A 1052 24.75 -43.11 22.76
C LEU A 1052 24.85 -41.57 22.76
N GLY A 1053 24.01 -40.88 21.98
CA GLY A 1053 23.88 -39.42 22.00
C GLY A 1053 23.46 -38.88 23.38
N PHE A 1054 22.52 -39.54 24.04
CA PHE A 1054 22.10 -39.21 25.41
C PHE A 1054 23.27 -39.34 26.42
N LEU A 1055 24.10 -40.37 26.32
CA LEU A 1055 25.27 -40.53 27.19
C LEU A 1055 26.28 -39.37 27.03
N PHE A 1056 26.53 -38.90 25.81
CA PHE A 1056 27.37 -37.72 25.57
C PHE A 1056 26.77 -36.43 26.17
N VAL A 1057 25.44 -36.26 26.12
CA VAL A 1057 24.76 -35.13 26.77
C VAL A 1057 24.86 -35.21 28.29
N VAL A 1058 24.77 -36.40 28.89
CA VAL A 1058 24.96 -36.60 30.34
C VAL A 1058 26.40 -36.25 30.76
N ALA A 1059 27.41 -36.63 29.97
CA ALA A 1059 28.80 -36.24 30.22
C ALA A 1059 29.01 -34.72 30.14
N LEU A 1060 28.42 -34.05 29.14
CA LEU A 1060 28.45 -32.59 29.00
C LEU A 1060 27.75 -31.88 30.19
N PHE A 1061 26.61 -32.41 30.65
CA PHE A 1061 25.91 -31.90 31.83
C PHE A 1061 26.76 -32.02 33.11
N GLN A 1062 27.40 -33.18 33.32
CA GLN A 1062 28.30 -33.37 34.47
C GLN A 1062 29.47 -32.37 34.46
N ARG A 1063 30.11 -32.19 33.29
CA ARG A 1063 31.24 -31.25 33.15
C ARG A 1063 30.84 -29.77 33.32
N THR A 1064 29.63 -29.39 32.94
CA THR A 1064 29.16 -28.00 32.99
C THR A 1064 28.47 -27.60 34.31
N LYS A 1065 28.06 -28.57 35.13
CA LYS A 1065 27.36 -28.36 36.41
C LYS A 1065 28.03 -27.32 37.33
N SER A 1066 29.35 -27.31 37.42
CA SER A 1066 30.10 -26.38 38.29
C SER A 1066 29.93 -24.91 37.88
N PHE A 1067 30.00 -24.64 36.57
CA PHE A 1067 29.89 -23.29 36.00
C PHE A 1067 28.53 -22.63 36.32
N TYR A 1068 27.44 -23.37 36.13
CA TYR A 1068 26.09 -22.87 36.48
C TYR A 1068 25.90 -22.63 37.98
N MET A 1069 26.55 -23.42 38.86
CA MET A 1069 26.50 -23.21 40.31
C MET A 1069 27.25 -21.94 40.72
N LEU A 1070 28.45 -21.71 40.18
CA LEU A 1070 29.24 -20.47 40.38
C LEU A 1070 28.48 -19.23 39.91
N ARG A 1071 27.90 -19.28 38.71
CA ARG A 1071 27.13 -18.15 38.15
C ARG A 1071 25.87 -17.85 38.98
N ARG A 1072 25.22 -18.88 39.55
CA ARG A 1072 24.07 -18.74 40.45
C ARG A 1072 24.44 -18.16 41.82
N LEU A 1073 25.64 -18.45 42.33
CA LEU A 1073 26.18 -17.80 43.53
C LEU A 1073 26.50 -16.32 43.30
N LYS A 1074 27.18 -15.99 42.19
CA LYS A 1074 27.49 -14.59 41.81
C LYS A 1074 26.21 -13.75 41.64
N HIS A 1075 25.16 -14.33 41.06
CA HIS A 1075 23.83 -13.70 40.91
C HIS A 1075 22.93 -13.80 42.17
N SER A 1076 23.49 -14.23 43.31
CA SER A 1076 22.85 -14.20 44.64
C SER A 1076 23.66 -13.35 45.64
N LEU A 1077 24.76 -12.75 45.19
CA LEU A 1077 25.63 -11.82 45.93
C LEU A 1077 25.55 -10.38 45.36
N ASN A 1078 25.04 -10.25 44.13
CA ASN A 1078 24.52 -9.02 43.51
C ASN A 1078 22.98 -9.06 43.51
#